data_AF-A0AA38JD93-F1
#
_entry.id   AF-A0AA38JD93-F1
#
_cell.length_a   1.000
_cell.length_b   1.000
_cell.length_c   1.000
_cell.angle_alpha   90.00
_cell.angle_beta   90.00
_cell.angle_gamma   90.00
#
_symmetry.space_group_name_H-M   'P 1'
#
loop_
_entity.id
_entity.type
_entity.pdbx_description
1 polymer ?
#
loop_
_entity_poly.entity_id
_entity_poly.type
_entity_poly.pdbx_seq_one_letter_code
_entity_poly.pdbx_strand_id
1 'polypeptide(L)'
;MSAHQHKRLAQNHRWQTEVLPCLIRPYMSMLRRTDNLRNEAGMLDKACTCLNNPRLLEISIVRFTKLQKLVLSVCACRTAAVQLVEQGLFPCAPVHPTLAVDIHVLDFVTRLFLRIAPNNTAWADSINEFLSSQGYQLQGQDPLRRRFGNALQWYNSLQDLTANFVDQVLSIARNYEEGGSEVSDAEVKTVEIAKGKEARESSEDDDSDVDSGSDQPAKKQLRIDSDQEMNHLSRPSEYLRGRCPLCFGGPSQSAQDFNAIVCIDACFTQKHNKRSHKDPPRQHPRTVFLPESDVKRWEEIVASLRPPKTVPKTAAGGEAREDGYELSLKVPNSVLDACEASFTAADGSREKASTQFFDSTALMAMLCRHDRVLWLVNMTSPGERQHYALALIDQLFKNLPSGFTVGLLYDISCSIHRSCVKWGFLNAYLSRLTFAISVFHAYGHGWACQCVYHPRKCDGFGLSDGEGCERFWHSISKLIAYLHICGHHTRLYTLDSQVQYADRLSLLGIGNWLARKWRNTQTRRLEADTQVISSAKQDRYLREQWKSQLSSQTRPFLVRQTKNAGRSAVEEAIRLRKVRDTLRDRVSALEDVLSDINSEDYQVAEVEGKLPDLRGKLAQVQAKLIRQEQLLGVVGQQQYRHLATSPFMALRMNAHALKVRLRNRLTSRKFERDRIERSFRRQQYNDRKVRTQTEDAVKRRDPGIQALARQYNILCHKMEELVRLKRAPRNAIAPQPIPLKELFDLDVDDVIWQDVGLDASGDIENPPAWLTDEDVKSGIKGILLRDRCDEELRRLKHECIALYHWLSEEWQVVNACIEAATNLGRCSDIVSV
;
A
#
# COMPACT_ATOMS: atom_id res chain seq x y z
N MET A 1 -2.10 -38.62 3.57
CA MET A 1 -0.78 -38.02 3.26
C MET A 1 0.15 -39.12 2.77
N SER A 2 1.06 -38.84 1.83
CA SER A 2 1.99 -39.87 1.31
C SER A 2 3.16 -40.14 2.28
N ALA A 3 3.78 -41.33 2.22
CA ALA A 3 4.97 -41.66 3.02
C ALA A 3 6.13 -40.65 2.81
N HIS A 4 6.23 -40.10 1.59
CA HIS A 4 7.18 -39.04 1.28
C HIS A 4 6.86 -37.72 2.00
N GLN A 5 5.58 -37.35 2.12
CA GLN A 5 5.15 -36.17 2.89
C GLN A 5 5.44 -36.34 4.38
N HIS A 6 5.15 -37.51 4.97
CA HIS A 6 5.50 -37.80 6.37
C HIS A 6 7.00 -37.68 6.62
N LYS A 7 7.84 -38.25 5.76
CA LYS A 7 9.30 -38.13 5.86
C LYS A 7 9.77 -36.67 5.81
N ARG A 8 9.19 -35.86 4.92
CA ARG A 8 9.53 -34.43 4.80
C ARG A 8 9.13 -33.62 6.03
N LEU A 9 7.96 -33.89 6.60
CA LEU A 9 7.50 -33.24 7.83
C LEU A 9 8.36 -33.64 9.04
N ALA A 10 8.66 -34.93 9.20
CA ALA A 10 9.53 -35.40 10.27
C ALA A 10 10.94 -34.79 10.17
N GLN A 11 11.50 -34.69 8.96
CA GLN A 11 12.78 -34.00 8.74
C GLN A 11 12.70 -32.51 9.10
N ASN A 12 11.64 -31.82 8.67
CA ASN A 12 11.45 -30.39 8.98
C ASN A 12 11.33 -30.16 10.49
N HIS A 13 10.50 -30.96 11.17
CA HIS A 13 10.34 -30.93 12.63
C HIS A 13 11.69 -31.10 13.34
N ARG A 14 12.47 -32.12 12.95
CA ARG A 14 13.78 -32.38 13.54
C ARG A 14 14.76 -31.23 13.34
N TRP A 15 14.78 -30.61 12.15
CA TRP A 15 15.61 -29.43 11.92
C TRP A 15 15.25 -28.29 12.88
N GLN A 16 13.96 -28.00 13.04
CA GLN A 16 13.50 -26.88 13.86
C GLN A 16 13.66 -27.12 15.37
N THR A 17 13.39 -28.33 15.84
CA THR A 17 13.31 -28.64 17.28
C THR A 17 14.59 -29.20 17.87
N GLU A 18 15.36 -29.98 17.10
CA GLU A 18 16.56 -30.67 17.60
C GLU A 18 17.84 -30.02 17.05
N VAL A 19 17.95 -29.85 15.73
CA VAL A 19 19.24 -29.55 15.10
C VAL A 19 19.59 -28.07 15.16
N LEU A 20 18.76 -27.18 14.63
CA LEU A 20 19.09 -25.75 14.56
C LEU A 20 19.36 -25.11 15.93
N PRO A 21 18.59 -25.40 17.00
CA PRO A 21 18.90 -24.86 18.34
C PRO A 21 20.33 -25.24 18.80
N CYS A 22 20.74 -26.49 18.58
CA CYS A 22 22.08 -26.97 18.91
C CYS A 22 23.20 -26.32 18.05
N LEU A 23 22.88 -25.69 16.92
CA LEU A 23 23.86 -25.09 16.01
C LEU A 23 24.12 -23.60 16.28
N ILE A 24 23.29 -22.91 17.06
CA ILE A 24 23.43 -21.46 17.31
C ILE A 24 24.78 -21.14 17.95
N ARG A 25 25.13 -21.79 19.07
CA ARG A 25 26.42 -21.57 19.77
C ARG A 25 27.64 -21.97 18.90
N PRO A 26 27.69 -23.17 18.29
CA PRO A 26 28.76 -23.52 17.36
C PRO A 26 28.95 -22.52 16.22
N TYR A 27 27.84 -22.04 15.65
CA TYR A 27 27.87 -21.06 14.56
C TYR A 27 28.45 -19.71 15.01
N MET A 28 27.98 -19.17 16.14
CA MET A 28 28.53 -17.92 16.70
C MET A 28 30.02 -18.05 17.05
N SER A 29 30.43 -19.19 17.63
CA SER A 29 31.84 -19.47 17.93
C SER A 29 32.71 -19.55 16.66
N MET A 30 32.20 -20.21 15.62
CA MET A 30 32.86 -20.26 14.32
C MET A 30 32.99 -18.87 13.69
N LEU A 31 31.93 -18.04 13.72
CA LEU A 31 31.99 -16.67 13.23
C LEU A 31 33.02 -15.83 14.00
N ARG A 32 33.10 -15.98 15.33
CA ARG A 32 34.10 -15.28 16.15
C ARG A 32 35.53 -15.68 15.78
N ARG A 33 35.79 -16.98 15.66
CA ARG A 33 37.13 -17.52 15.31
C ARG A 33 37.58 -17.12 13.91
N THR A 34 36.64 -17.01 12.98
CA THR A 34 36.91 -16.68 11.57
C THR A 34 36.91 -15.18 11.29
N ASP A 35 36.73 -14.32 12.30
CA ASP A 35 36.50 -12.88 12.12
C ASP A 35 35.39 -12.63 11.08
N ASN A 36 34.22 -13.24 11.33
CA ASN A 36 33.04 -13.20 10.49
C ASN A 36 33.29 -13.71 9.05
N LEU A 37 33.82 -14.94 8.94
CA LEU A 37 34.15 -15.60 7.66
C LEU A 37 35.25 -14.89 6.85
N ARG A 38 36.03 -14.01 7.47
CA ARG A 38 37.22 -13.43 6.82
C ARG A 38 38.33 -14.46 6.70
N ASN A 39 38.50 -15.30 7.71
CA ASN A 39 39.52 -16.33 7.81
C ASN A 39 38.90 -17.73 7.70
N GLU A 40 39.68 -18.73 7.29
CA GLU A 40 39.21 -20.12 7.27
C GLU A 40 39.01 -20.65 8.70
N ALA A 41 37.94 -21.43 8.93
CA ALA A 41 37.63 -21.99 10.25
C ALA A 41 38.68 -23.00 10.74
N GLY A 42 39.48 -23.60 9.84
CA GLY A 42 40.42 -24.68 10.15
C GLY A 42 39.71 -25.98 10.57
N MET A 43 40.45 -27.10 10.56
CA MET A 43 39.92 -28.37 11.07
C MET A 43 40.02 -28.41 12.59
N LEU A 44 38.92 -28.77 13.26
CA LEU A 44 38.90 -29.01 14.70
C LEU A 44 38.89 -30.51 14.95
N ASP A 45 40.07 -31.06 15.28
CA ASP A 45 40.20 -32.46 15.68
C ASP A 45 39.90 -32.61 17.17
N LYS A 46 38.61 -32.72 17.50
CA LYS A 46 38.13 -32.98 18.86
C LYS A 46 37.56 -34.40 18.93
N ALA A 47 38.39 -35.38 19.23
CA ALA A 47 37.90 -36.74 19.44
C ALA A 47 36.88 -36.74 20.61
N CYS A 48 35.72 -37.38 20.40
CA CYS A 48 34.78 -37.57 21.49
C CYS A 48 35.25 -38.75 22.33
N THR A 49 35.27 -38.60 23.65
CA THR A 49 35.67 -39.64 24.62
C THR A 49 34.52 -40.56 25.03
N CYS A 50 33.35 -40.42 24.40
CA CYS A 50 32.22 -41.31 24.72
C CYS A 50 32.55 -42.75 24.33
N LEU A 51 32.27 -43.71 25.22
CA LEU A 51 32.46 -45.15 24.98
C LEU A 51 31.46 -45.75 23.97
N ASN A 52 30.64 -44.90 23.34
CA ASN A 52 29.68 -45.32 22.33
C ASN A 52 30.39 -45.50 20.98
N ASN A 53 30.20 -46.67 20.34
CA ASN A 53 30.77 -47.01 19.03
C ASN A 53 30.53 -45.87 18.01
N PRO A 54 31.58 -45.13 17.62
CA PRO A 54 31.43 -44.01 16.69
C PRO A 54 31.11 -44.53 15.29
N ARG A 55 30.16 -43.88 14.61
CA ARG A 55 29.86 -44.18 13.21
C ARG A 55 30.70 -43.29 12.31
N LEU A 56 31.40 -43.88 11.35
CA LEU A 56 32.08 -43.12 10.30
C LEU A 56 31.07 -42.69 9.22
N LEU A 57 31.09 -41.40 8.88
CA LEU A 57 30.29 -40.81 7.81
C LEU A 57 31.21 -40.15 6.78
N GLU A 58 31.15 -40.63 5.54
CA GLU A 58 31.81 -39.99 4.40
C GLU A 58 30.88 -38.94 3.78
N ILE A 59 31.38 -37.70 3.63
CA ILE A 59 30.62 -36.53 3.22
C ILE A 59 31.33 -35.84 2.07
N SER A 60 30.60 -35.56 0.99
CA SER A 60 31.11 -34.73 -0.10
C SER A 60 30.96 -33.24 0.26
N ILE A 61 32.05 -32.48 0.16
CA ILE A 61 32.10 -31.05 0.46
C ILE A 61 32.11 -30.27 -0.84
N VAL A 62 31.20 -29.30 -0.94
CA VAL A 62 31.14 -28.34 -2.06
C VAL A 62 31.73 -27.01 -1.62
N ARG A 63 32.84 -26.60 -2.26
CA ARG A 63 33.46 -25.28 -2.12
C ARG A 63 33.39 -24.51 -3.44
N PHE A 64 33.80 -23.25 -3.45
CA PHE A 64 33.84 -22.44 -4.68
C PHE A 64 34.69 -23.05 -5.80
N THR A 65 35.86 -23.61 -5.46
CA THR A 65 36.89 -24.00 -6.44
C THR A 65 37.21 -25.48 -6.45
N LYS A 66 36.56 -26.30 -5.62
CA LYS A 66 36.84 -27.73 -5.52
C LYS A 66 35.73 -28.53 -4.85
N LEU A 67 35.73 -29.84 -5.14
CA LEU A 67 35.03 -30.86 -4.36
C LEU A 67 36.02 -31.64 -3.50
N GLN A 68 35.66 -31.92 -2.26
CA GLN A 68 36.48 -32.71 -1.33
C GLN A 68 35.64 -33.77 -0.65
N LYS A 69 36.30 -34.81 -0.12
CA LYS A 69 35.67 -35.81 0.75
C LYS A 69 36.17 -35.59 2.17
N LEU A 70 35.26 -35.68 3.13
CA LEU A 70 35.54 -35.62 4.56
C LEU A 70 34.94 -36.84 5.24
N VAL A 71 35.71 -37.49 6.09
CA VAL A 71 35.22 -38.59 6.94
C VAL A 71 35.08 -38.06 8.35
N LEU A 72 33.86 -38.09 8.89
CA LEU A 72 33.57 -37.68 10.26
C LEU A 72 33.27 -38.90 11.13
N SER A 73 33.82 -38.90 12.34
CA SER A 73 33.44 -39.81 13.42
C SER A 73 32.29 -39.19 14.21
N VAL A 74 31.09 -39.76 14.11
CA VAL A 74 29.88 -39.21 14.74
C VAL A 74 29.32 -40.10 15.84
N CYS A 75 28.85 -39.48 16.91
CA CYS A 75 28.18 -40.12 18.03
C CYS A 75 27.03 -39.22 18.52
N ALA A 76 26.27 -39.68 19.51
CA ALA A 76 25.18 -38.88 20.11
C ALA A 76 25.70 -37.57 20.72
N CYS A 77 26.93 -37.54 21.24
CA CYS A 77 27.53 -36.38 21.90
C CYS A 77 28.09 -35.34 20.90
N ARG A 78 28.61 -35.78 19.74
CA ARG A 78 29.06 -34.92 18.64
C ARG A 78 28.36 -35.31 17.34
N THR A 79 27.23 -34.69 17.08
CA THR A 79 26.46 -34.90 15.84
C THR A 79 27.22 -34.38 14.61
N ALA A 80 26.92 -34.95 13.43
CA ALA A 80 27.53 -34.50 12.17
C ALA A 80 27.34 -33.00 11.94
N ALA A 81 26.16 -32.47 12.26
CA ALA A 81 25.82 -31.07 12.01
C ALA A 81 26.66 -30.09 12.83
N VAL A 82 26.86 -30.38 14.13
CA VAL A 82 27.70 -29.55 15.01
C VAL A 82 29.14 -29.54 14.50
N GLN A 83 29.70 -30.72 14.22
CA GLN A 83 31.08 -30.86 13.74
C GLN A 83 31.32 -30.14 12.42
N LEU A 84 30.36 -30.19 11.49
CA LEU A 84 30.46 -29.49 10.21
C LEU A 84 30.43 -27.98 10.38
N VAL A 85 29.49 -27.44 11.18
CA VAL A 85 29.37 -26.00 11.41
C VAL A 85 30.61 -25.44 12.10
N GLU A 86 31.19 -26.18 13.05
CA GLU A 86 32.45 -25.83 13.71
C GLU A 86 33.64 -25.71 12.73
N GLN A 87 33.57 -26.40 11.58
CA GLN A 87 34.57 -26.39 10.49
C GLN A 87 34.19 -25.45 9.34
N GLY A 88 33.15 -24.61 9.48
CA GLY A 88 32.71 -23.69 8.42
C GLY A 88 31.91 -24.35 7.30
N LEU A 89 31.33 -25.53 7.54
CA LEU A 89 30.55 -26.30 6.58
C LEU A 89 29.10 -26.47 7.08
N PHE A 90 28.14 -26.57 6.17
CA PHE A 90 26.74 -26.78 6.54
C PHE A 90 26.14 -28.03 5.87
N PRO A 91 25.49 -28.94 6.62
CA PRO A 91 24.97 -30.19 6.10
C PRO A 91 23.69 -30.05 5.28
N CYS A 92 23.50 -30.93 4.28
CA CYS A 92 22.25 -31.01 3.51
C CYS A 92 21.11 -31.77 4.22
N ALA A 93 21.40 -32.48 5.32
CA ALA A 93 20.46 -33.32 6.06
C ALA A 93 20.78 -33.32 7.56
N PRO A 94 19.79 -33.55 8.44
CA PRO A 94 19.93 -33.28 9.87
C PRO A 94 20.78 -34.30 10.63
N VAL A 95 20.76 -35.57 10.22
CA VAL A 95 21.37 -36.70 10.97
C VAL A 95 22.51 -37.36 10.20
N HIS A 96 22.26 -37.74 8.95
CA HIS A 96 23.23 -38.44 8.09
C HIS A 96 23.41 -37.67 6.77
N PRO A 97 24.10 -36.52 6.79
CA PRO A 97 24.37 -35.76 5.58
C PRO A 97 25.30 -36.53 4.65
N THR A 98 24.95 -36.60 3.37
CA THR A 98 25.83 -37.12 2.30
C THR A 98 26.62 -36.00 1.62
N LEU A 99 26.19 -34.75 1.82
CA LEU A 99 26.79 -33.56 1.25
C LEU A 99 26.78 -32.44 2.29
N ALA A 100 27.87 -31.67 2.33
CA ALA A 100 27.97 -30.42 3.06
C ALA A 100 28.45 -29.31 2.11
N VAL A 101 28.02 -28.09 2.37
CA VAL A 101 28.38 -26.92 1.55
C VAL A 101 29.16 -25.95 2.42
N ASP A 102 30.20 -25.38 1.86
CA ASP A 102 30.96 -24.31 2.49
C ASP A 102 30.06 -23.13 2.83
N ILE A 103 30.12 -22.65 4.07
CA ILE A 103 29.30 -21.52 4.54
C ILE A 103 29.56 -20.25 3.71
N HIS A 104 30.76 -20.05 3.16
CA HIS A 104 31.03 -18.92 2.27
C HIS A 104 30.20 -18.98 0.99
N VAL A 105 30.00 -20.19 0.43
CA VAL A 105 29.16 -20.39 -0.75
C VAL A 105 27.70 -20.10 -0.40
N LEU A 106 27.23 -20.61 0.74
CA LEU A 106 25.86 -20.38 1.20
C LEU A 106 25.59 -18.90 1.49
N ASP A 107 26.51 -18.20 2.16
CA ASP A 107 26.39 -16.77 2.44
C ASP A 107 26.35 -15.93 1.15
N PHE A 108 27.22 -16.25 0.19
CA PHE A 108 27.22 -15.61 -1.12
C PHE A 108 25.87 -15.78 -1.84
N VAL A 109 25.36 -17.01 -1.92
CA VAL A 109 24.11 -17.30 -2.63
C VAL A 109 22.91 -16.69 -1.91
N THR A 110 22.92 -16.66 -0.58
CA THR A 110 21.91 -15.96 0.23
C THR A 110 21.86 -14.48 -0.14
N ARG A 111 23.01 -13.82 -0.23
CA ARG A 111 23.10 -12.41 -0.66
C ARG A 111 22.72 -12.20 -2.12
N LEU A 112 23.04 -13.15 -2.99
CA LEU A 112 22.65 -13.12 -4.40
C LEU A 112 21.12 -13.15 -4.55
N PHE A 113 20.44 -14.06 -3.84
CA PHE A 113 18.99 -14.23 -3.88
C PHE A 113 18.20 -13.09 -3.22
N LEU A 114 18.86 -12.18 -2.50
CA LEU A 114 18.26 -10.90 -2.12
C LEU A 114 18.21 -9.91 -3.30
N ARG A 115 19.06 -10.09 -4.30
CA ARG A 115 19.19 -9.20 -5.47
C ARG A 115 18.47 -9.73 -6.71
N ILE A 116 18.38 -11.05 -6.87
CA ILE A 116 17.67 -11.73 -7.97
C ILE A 116 16.55 -12.63 -7.44
N ALA A 117 15.68 -13.14 -8.33
CA ALA A 117 14.73 -14.17 -7.95
C ALA A 117 15.47 -15.48 -7.55
N PRO A 118 15.12 -16.12 -6.42
CA PRO A 118 15.76 -17.36 -6.00
C PRO A 118 15.63 -18.47 -7.06
N ASN A 119 16.75 -19.05 -7.47
CA ASN A 119 16.77 -20.13 -8.47
C ASN A 119 17.87 -21.15 -8.15
N ASN A 120 17.52 -22.15 -7.33
CA ASN A 120 18.42 -23.23 -6.96
C ASN A 120 18.85 -24.09 -8.15
N THR A 121 17.99 -24.24 -9.18
CA THR A 121 18.30 -25.03 -10.37
C THR A 121 19.42 -24.37 -11.16
N ALA A 122 19.24 -23.11 -11.55
CA ALA A 122 20.26 -22.38 -12.31
C ALA A 122 21.60 -22.32 -11.56
N TRP A 123 21.57 -22.06 -10.25
CA TRP A 123 22.80 -22.06 -9.45
C TRP A 123 23.49 -23.43 -9.42
N ALA A 124 22.72 -24.50 -9.17
CA ALA A 124 23.25 -25.85 -9.09
C ALA A 124 23.82 -26.35 -10.42
N ASP A 125 23.15 -26.05 -11.53
CA ASP A 125 23.62 -26.43 -12.87
C ASP A 125 24.92 -25.68 -13.21
N SER A 126 24.95 -24.36 -12.98
CA SER A 126 26.15 -23.55 -13.23
C SER A 126 27.37 -23.99 -12.42
N ILE A 127 27.21 -24.24 -11.11
CA ILE A 127 28.35 -24.67 -10.30
C ILE A 127 28.78 -26.11 -10.64
N ASN A 128 27.85 -26.99 -11.03
CA ASN A 128 28.17 -28.34 -11.45
C ASN A 128 28.96 -28.34 -12.77
N GLU A 129 28.55 -27.53 -13.75
CA GLU A 129 29.28 -27.33 -15.01
C GLU A 129 30.67 -26.72 -14.77
N PHE A 130 30.74 -25.66 -13.95
CA PHE A 130 32.00 -25.02 -13.56
C PHE A 130 32.99 -26.01 -12.93
N LEU A 131 32.56 -26.77 -11.92
CA LEU A 131 33.40 -27.76 -11.27
C LEU A 131 33.76 -28.93 -12.19
N SER A 132 32.84 -29.35 -13.08
CA SER A 132 33.09 -30.40 -14.06
C SER A 132 34.18 -30.03 -15.06
N SER A 133 34.20 -28.77 -15.52
CA SER A 133 35.28 -28.25 -16.38
C SER A 133 36.65 -28.23 -15.72
N GLN A 134 36.69 -28.27 -14.38
CA GLN A 134 37.91 -28.35 -13.57
C GLN A 134 38.28 -29.79 -13.16
N GLY A 135 37.57 -30.79 -13.70
CA GLY A 135 37.84 -32.21 -13.42
C GLY A 135 37.12 -32.78 -12.19
N TYR A 136 36.25 -32.00 -11.53
CA TYR A 136 35.46 -32.48 -10.39
C TYR A 136 34.08 -32.98 -10.85
N GLN A 137 33.73 -34.23 -10.55
CA GLN A 137 32.43 -34.80 -10.92
C GLN A 137 31.65 -35.29 -9.70
N LEU A 138 30.40 -34.86 -9.57
CA LEU A 138 29.43 -35.43 -8.62
C LEU A 138 28.61 -36.53 -9.33
N GLN A 139 28.56 -37.72 -8.73
CA GLN A 139 27.78 -38.83 -9.28
C GLN A 139 26.27 -38.67 -9.01
N GLY A 140 25.44 -39.08 -9.98
CA GLY A 140 23.98 -39.19 -9.86
C GLY A 140 23.18 -38.26 -10.79
N GLN A 141 21.87 -38.49 -10.89
CA GLN A 141 20.94 -37.58 -11.57
C GLN A 141 20.60 -36.41 -10.64
N ASP A 142 20.83 -35.17 -11.09
CA ASP A 142 20.65 -33.94 -10.29
C ASP A 142 21.40 -33.99 -8.94
N PRO A 143 22.75 -34.09 -8.99
CA PRO A 143 23.53 -34.40 -7.79
C PRO A 143 23.47 -33.28 -6.77
N LEU A 144 23.28 -32.02 -7.18
CA LEU A 144 23.46 -30.88 -6.28
C LEU A 144 22.16 -30.18 -5.89
N ARG A 145 21.22 -29.96 -6.81
CA ARG A 145 20.12 -28.99 -6.62
C ARG A 145 19.32 -29.20 -5.35
N ARG A 146 18.87 -30.43 -5.08
CA ARG A 146 18.06 -30.74 -3.88
C ARG A 146 18.88 -30.64 -2.61
N ARG A 147 20.10 -31.18 -2.61
CA ARG A 147 20.99 -31.21 -1.44
C ARG A 147 21.47 -29.81 -1.07
N PHE A 148 21.88 -29.03 -2.07
CA PHE A 148 22.23 -27.62 -1.93
C PHE A 148 21.04 -26.78 -1.50
N GLY A 149 19.87 -26.94 -2.13
CA GLY A 149 18.66 -26.20 -1.76
C GLY A 149 18.25 -26.43 -0.30
N ASN A 150 18.38 -27.66 0.20
CA ASN A 150 18.15 -27.97 1.61
C ASN A 150 19.19 -27.31 2.52
N ALA A 151 20.48 -27.42 2.19
CA ALA A 151 21.56 -26.80 2.97
C ALA A 151 21.36 -25.27 3.06
N LEU A 152 21.09 -24.61 1.94
CA LEU A 152 20.83 -23.17 1.87
C LEU A 152 19.60 -22.75 2.69
N GLN A 153 18.49 -23.49 2.57
CA GLN A 153 17.28 -23.19 3.34
C GLN A 153 17.54 -23.22 4.85
N TRP A 154 18.20 -24.26 5.33
CA TRP A 154 18.43 -24.44 6.77
C TRP A 154 19.55 -23.55 7.29
N TYR A 155 20.55 -23.24 6.46
CA TYR A 155 21.54 -22.20 6.77
C TYR A 155 20.88 -20.83 6.96
N ASN A 156 19.99 -20.41 6.06
CA ASN A 156 19.26 -19.14 6.21
C ASN A 156 18.44 -19.13 7.51
N SER A 157 17.81 -20.27 7.83
CA SER A 157 17.05 -20.40 9.08
C SER A 157 17.97 -20.32 10.31
N LEU A 158 19.19 -20.87 10.25
CA LEU A 158 20.18 -20.73 11.32
C LEU A 158 20.64 -19.28 11.49
N GLN A 159 20.90 -18.55 10.40
CA GLN A 159 21.26 -17.14 10.45
C GLN A 159 20.17 -16.31 11.15
N ASP A 160 18.91 -16.51 10.77
CA ASP A 160 17.79 -15.77 11.35
C ASP A 160 17.54 -16.14 12.82
N LEU A 161 17.65 -17.42 13.17
CA LEU A 161 17.54 -17.88 14.57
C LEU A 161 18.67 -17.33 15.44
N THR A 162 19.88 -17.24 14.89
CA THR A 162 21.03 -16.64 15.59
C THR A 162 20.81 -15.14 15.81
N ALA A 163 20.32 -14.43 14.80
CA ALA A 163 19.98 -13.01 14.94
C ALA A 163 18.89 -12.79 15.98
N ASN A 164 17.85 -13.63 15.99
CA ASN A 164 16.78 -13.59 16.99
C ASN A 164 17.29 -13.91 18.40
N PHE A 165 18.22 -14.86 18.54
CA PHE A 165 18.85 -15.15 19.82
C PHE A 165 19.61 -13.93 20.35
N VAL A 166 20.37 -13.23 19.49
CA VAL A 166 21.04 -11.98 19.87
C VAL A 166 20.03 -10.91 20.28
N ASP A 167 18.92 -10.75 19.56
CA ASP A 167 17.88 -9.78 19.94
C ASP A 167 17.28 -10.06 21.31
N GLN A 168 17.05 -11.34 21.64
CA GLN A 168 16.51 -11.76 22.93
C GLN A 168 17.47 -11.38 24.06
N VAL A 169 18.78 -11.63 23.86
CA VAL A 169 19.82 -11.21 24.82
C VAL A 169 19.81 -9.69 25.00
N LEU A 170 19.76 -8.93 23.90
CA LEU A 170 19.68 -7.46 23.96
C LEU A 170 18.40 -6.98 24.64
N SER A 171 17.26 -7.64 24.42
CA SER A 171 15.98 -7.30 25.03
C SER A 171 15.98 -7.50 26.55
N ILE A 172 16.67 -8.54 27.05
CA ILE A 172 16.81 -8.77 28.50
C ILE A 172 17.59 -7.62 29.12
N ALA A 173 18.71 -7.21 28.49
CA ALA A 173 19.49 -6.07 28.96
C ALA A 173 18.72 -4.74 28.90
N ARG A 174 17.87 -4.53 27.88
CA ARG A 174 16.98 -3.35 27.81
C ARG A 174 16.04 -3.28 29.01
N ASN A 175 15.35 -4.37 29.33
CA ASN A 175 14.39 -4.41 30.43
C ASN A 175 15.06 -4.20 31.80
N TYR A 176 16.33 -4.59 31.91
CA TYR A 176 17.13 -4.45 33.11
C TYR A 176 17.47 -2.98 33.44
N GLU A 177 17.93 -2.24 32.43
CA GLU A 177 18.23 -0.80 32.53
C GLU A 177 16.96 0.01 32.89
N GLU A 178 15.78 -0.44 32.45
CA GLU A 178 14.50 0.19 32.79
C GLU A 178 13.96 -0.19 34.20
N GLY A 179 14.43 -1.30 34.79
CA GLY A 179 13.87 -1.92 36.00
C GLY A 179 14.73 -1.90 37.27
N GLY A 180 16.03 -1.57 37.18
CA GLY A 180 16.87 -1.28 38.35
C GLY A 180 17.06 -2.42 39.38
N SER A 181 17.07 -3.69 38.98
CA SER A 181 17.23 -4.83 39.90
C SER A 181 18.30 -5.80 39.40
N GLU A 182 19.26 -6.24 40.24
CA GLU A 182 20.47 -7.02 39.91
C GLU A 182 20.27 -8.29 39.04
N VAL A 183 21.15 -8.54 38.05
CA VAL A 183 21.07 -9.75 37.19
C VAL A 183 21.45 -10.92 38.06
N SER A 184 20.49 -11.72 38.51
CA SER A 184 20.82 -13.00 39.15
C SER A 184 21.19 -14.06 38.11
N ASP A 185 22.21 -14.85 38.41
CA ASP A 185 22.83 -15.91 37.58
C ASP A 185 21.85 -16.98 37.02
N ALA A 186 20.58 -16.97 37.44
CA ALA A 186 19.58 -17.95 37.06
C ALA A 186 18.81 -17.61 35.75
N GLU A 187 18.60 -16.32 35.43
CA GLU A 187 17.70 -15.92 34.34
C GLU A 187 18.33 -16.03 32.94
N VAL A 188 19.65 -15.89 32.85
CA VAL A 188 20.41 -16.10 31.60
C VAL A 188 20.45 -17.59 31.23
N LYS A 189 20.36 -18.50 32.21
CA LYS A 189 20.28 -19.97 32.00
C LYS A 189 18.88 -20.42 31.57
N THR A 190 17.81 -19.72 31.96
CA THR A 190 16.42 -20.11 31.64
C THR A 190 16.03 -19.97 30.18
N VAL A 191 16.78 -19.21 29.37
CA VAL A 191 16.53 -19.10 27.91
C VAL A 191 16.75 -20.46 27.19
N GLU A 192 17.52 -21.39 27.77
CA GLU A 192 17.71 -22.74 27.22
C GLU A 192 16.58 -23.75 27.56
N ILE A 193 15.70 -23.46 28.52
CA ILE A 193 14.73 -24.46 29.05
C ILE A 193 13.28 -24.21 28.61
N ALA A 194 12.92 -22.98 28.21
CA ALA A 194 11.52 -22.60 27.95
C ALA A 194 10.89 -23.14 26.64
N LYS A 195 11.58 -23.97 25.84
CA LYS A 195 11.00 -24.57 24.61
C LYS A 195 10.57 -26.05 24.74
N GLY A 196 10.52 -26.60 25.96
CA GLY A 196 10.22 -28.01 26.19
C GLY A 196 8.78 -28.37 26.60
N LYS A 197 7.87 -27.42 26.84
CA LYS A 197 6.51 -27.72 27.36
C LYS A 197 5.41 -26.85 26.73
N GLU A 198 5.12 -27.06 25.46
CA GLU A 198 3.78 -26.75 24.91
C GLU A 198 3.39 -27.85 23.92
N ALA A 199 2.91 -28.96 24.47
CA ALA A 199 2.07 -29.95 23.78
C ALA A 199 1.63 -31.01 24.81
N ARG A 200 0.52 -30.75 25.50
CA ARG A 200 -0.34 -31.81 26.04
C ARG A 200 -1.73 -31.24 26.25
N GLU A 201 -2.54 -31.37 25.21
CA GLU A 201 -3.99 -31.51 25.35
C GLU A 201 -4.23 -32.72 26.27
N SER A 202 -5.01 -32.53 27.32
CA SER A 202 -5.65 -33.61 28.07
C SER A 202 -7.16 -33.36 28.06
N SER A 203 -7.80 -34.16 27.24
CA SER A 203 -9.21 -34.54 27.32
C SER A 203 -9.51 -35.20 28.66
N GLU A 204 -10.44 -34.65 29.44
CA GLU A 204 -11.24 -35.45 30.38
C GLU A 204 -12.68 -34.92 30.35
N ASP A 205 -13.57 -35.83 29.94
CA ASP A 205 -15.02 -35.76 30.12
C ASP A 205 -15.35 -35.86 31.62
N ASP A 206 -16.31 -35.07 32.10
CA ASP A 206 -17.22 -35.56 33.14
C ASP A 206 -18.58 -34.84 33.07
N ASP A 207 -19.62 -35.64 33.28
CA ASP A 207 -21.03 -35.43 32.99
C ASP A 207 -21.83 -35.11 34.28
N SER A 208 -23.11 -34.75 34.13
CA SER A 208 -24.16 -34.53 35.18
C SER A 208 -24.18 -33.15 35.90
N ASP A 209 -25.29 -32.44 36.14
CA ASP A 209 -26.74 -32.70 36.00
C ASP A 209 -27.56 -31.36 35.97
N VAL A 210 -28.58 -31.36 35.10
CA VAL A 210 -29.98 -30.83 35.13
C VAL A 210 -30.43 -29.83 36.25
N ASP A 211 -30.99 -28.65 35.90
CA ASP A 211 -32.45 -28.42 35.75
C ASP A 211 -32.91 -26.93 35.63
N SER A 212 -33.94 -26.74 34.77
CA SER A 212 -35.09 -25.81 34.83
C SER A 212 -34.97 -24.27 34.67
N GLY A 213 -35.22 -23.82 33.43
CA GLY A 213 -36.44 -23.09 33.04
C GLY A 213 -36.74 -21.66 33.55
N SER A 214 -36.70 -20.67 32.64
CA SER A 214 -37.88 -19.84 32.27
C SER A 214 -37.57 -18.78 31.20
N ASP A 215 -38.48 -18.67 30.22
CA ASP A 215 -38.51 -17.78 29.06
C ASP A 215 -38.78 -16.30 29.39
N GLN A 216 -38.07 -15.37 28.71
CA GLN A 216 -38.61 -14.32 27.81
C GLN A 216 -37.57 -13.23 27.46
N PRO A 217 -37.69 -12.53 26.30
CA PRO A 217 -36.55 -11.99 25.58
C PRO A 217 -36.21 -10.54 25.96
N ALA A 218 -35.12 -10.34 26.69
CA ALA A 218 -34.53 -9.03 26.92
C ALA A 218 -33.52 -8.70 25.79
N LYS A 219 -33.71 -7.53 25.16
CA LYS A 219 -32.82 -6.90 24.17
C LYS A 219 -31.37 -6.95 24.66
N LYS A 220 -30.58 -7.90 24.15
CA LYS A 220 -29.15 -8.02 24.47
C LYS A 220 -28.38 -6.99 23.66
N GLN A 221 -28.21 -5.82 24.26
CA GLN A 221 -27.23 -4.83 23.84
C GLN A 221 -25.86 -5.51 23.98
N LEU A 222 -25.28 -5.95 22.86
CA LEU A 222 -23.90 -6.45 22.80
C LEU A 222 -23.01 -5.28 23.21
N ARG A 223 -22.72 -5.19 24.51
CA ARG A 223 -21.58 -4.45 25.02
C ARG A 223 -20.38 -5.05 24.32
N ILE A 224 -19.72 -4.23 23.51
CA ILE A 224 -18.35 -4.46 23.12
C ILE A 224 -17.61 -4.54 24.47
N ASP A 225 -17.08 -5.71 24.83
CA ASP A 225 -16.07 -5.81 25.89
C ASP A 225 -14.86 -5.03 25.39
N SER A 226 -14.90 -3.71 25.59
CA SER A 226 -13.82 -2.77 25.34
C SER A 226 -12.82 -2.72 26.49
N ASP A 227 -13.03 -3.53 27.53
CA ASP A 227 -12.23 -3.53 28.75
C ASP A 227 -11.27 -4.74 28.77
N GLN A 228 -10.68 -5.08 27.62
CA GLN A 228 -9.32 -5.60 27.66
C GLN A 228 -8.47 -4.45 28.17
N GLU A 229 -7.92 -4.58 29.38
CA GLU A 229 -6.92 -3.67 29.95
C GLU A 229 -6.04 -3.12 28.81
N MET A 230 -6.28 -1.86 28.42
CA MET A 230 -5.41 -1.22 27.46
C MET A 230 -4.06 -1.13 28.15
N ASN A 231 -3.15 -2.06 27.84
CA ASN A 231 -1.76 -1.97 28.24
C ASN A 231 -1.28 -0.59 27.83
N HIS A 232 -1.22 0.33 28.79
CA HIS A 232 -0.87 1.71 28.55
C HIS A 232 0.63 1.75 28.31
N LEU A 233 1.02 1.49 27.06
CA LEU A 233 2.40 1.60 26.62
C LEU A 233 2.88 3.03 26.87
N SER A 234 3.98 3.17 27.60
CA SER A 234 4.63 4.47 27.85
C SER A 234 5.35 4.99 26.60
N ARG A 235 5.80 4.08 25.73
CA ARG A 235 6.48 4.33 24.46
C ARG A 235 6.07 3.32 23.37
N PRO A 236 6.34 3.58 22.09
CA PRO A 236 6.08 2.60 21.02
C PRO A 236 6.73 1.25 21.32
N SER A 237 6.12 0.15 20.86
CA SER A 237 6.64 -1.20 21.12
C SER A 237 8.04 -1.41 20.52
N GLU A 238 8.81 -2.32 21.13
CA GLU A 238 10.14 -2.71 20.62
C GLU A 238 10.09 -3.23 19.18
N TYR A 239 8.98 -3.85 18.79
CA TYR A 239 8.74 -4.19 17.40
C TYR A 239 8.82 -2.96 16.49
N LEU A 240 8.00 -1.93 16.75
CA LEU A 240 7.96 -0.71 15.93
C LEU A 240 9.28 0.06 16.00
N ARG A 241 9.92 0.14 17.17
CA ARG A 241 11.24 0.76 17.37
C ARG A 241 12.31 0.09 16.51
N GLY A 242 12.34 -1.24 16.49
CA GLY A 242 13.21 -2.03 15.62
C GLY A 242 12.85 -1.93 14.13
N ARG A 243 11.57 -1.69 13.80
CA ARG A 243 11.16 -1.40 12.41
C ARG A 243 11.69 -0.06 11.96
N CYS A 244 11.43 1.04 12.66
CA CYS A 244 11.82 2.39 12.22
C CYS A 244 12.22 3.30 13.39
N PRO A 245 13.52 3.59 13.58
CA PRO A 245 13.97 4.44 14.67
C PRO A 245 13.55 5.91 14.52
N LEU A 246 13.36 6.40 13.28
CA LEU A 246 12.91 7.78 13.05
C LEU A 246 11.47 8.04 13.49
N CYS A 247 10.57 7.06 13.32
CA CYS A 247 9.17 7.20 13.71
C CYS A 247 8.93 6.86 15.18
N PHE A 248 9.66 5.89 15.71
CA PHE A 248 9.28 5.23 16.97
C PHE A 248 10.38 5.21 18.03
N GLY A 249 11.62 5.57 17.67
CA GLY A 249 12.78 5.49 18.56
C GLY A 249 12.88 6.61 19.59
N GLY A 250 12.26 7.76 19.33
CA GLY A 250 12.34 8.96 20.16
C GLY A 250 11.14 9.18 21.10
N PRO A 251 11.19 10.25 21.93
CA PRO A 251 10.06 10.67 22.73
C PRO A 251 8.87 11.05 21.85
N SER A 252 7.66 11.03 22.40
CA SER A 252 6.48 11.50 21.68
C SER A 252 6.59 12.99 21.33
N GLN A 253 6.19 13.36 20.11
CA GLN A 253 6.10 14.74 19.66
C GLN A 253 5.01 15.51 20.42
N SER A 254 5.14 16.84 20.49
CA SER A 254 4.12 17.75 21.03
C SER A 254 2.80 17.64 20.27
N ALA A 255 1.68 17.96 20.91
CA ALA A 255 0.30 17.82 20.39
C ALA A 255 -0.01 18.51 19.03
N GLN A 256 0.91 19.31 18.49
CA GLN A 256 0.71 20.11 17.28
C GLN A 256 1.07 19.37 15.97
N ASP A 257 1.84 18.28 16.00
CA ASP A 257 2.26 17.50 14.83
C ASP A 257 2.01 16.00 15.04
N PHE A 258 1.84 15.24 13.94
CA PHE A 258 1.75 13.77 14.04
C PHE A 258 3.08 13.15 14.41
N ASN A 259 3.03 12.28 15.43
CA ASN A 259 4.17 11.47 15.86
C ASN A 259 4.65 10.52 14.75
N ALA A 260 3.73 9.94 13.97
CA ALA A 260 4.08 9.12 12.81
C ALA A 260 3.16 9.38 11.61
N ILE A 261 3.70 9.17 10.41
CA ILE A 261 2.92 9.10 9.17
C ILE A 261 3.13 7.73 8.55
N VAL A 262 2.01 7.08 8.22
CA VAL A 262 1.97 5.77 7.58
C VAL A 262 1.18 5.84 6.28
N CYS A 263 1.46 4.92 5.37
CA CYS A 263 0.64 4.69 4.19
C CYS A 263 0.22 3.23 4.06
N ILE A 264 -0.93 3.00 3.42
CA ILE A 264 -1.49 1.68 3.13
C ILE A 264 -1.76 1.58 1.64
N ASP A 265 -1.50 0.40 1.06
CA ASP A 265 -1.87 0.10 -0.33
C ASP A 265 -1.92 -1.42 -0.58
N ALA A 266 -2.66 -1.83 -1.63
CA ALA A 266 -2.82 -3.22 -2.06
C ALA A 266 -2.21 -3.50 -3.44
N CYS A 267 -1.37 -4.53 -3.53
CA CYS A 267 -0.75 -4.96 -4.77
C CYS A 267 -1.37 -6.25 -5.34
N PHE A 268 -2.19 -6.11 -6.38
CA PHE A 268 -2.86 -7.23 -7.06
C PHE A 268 -1.97 -8.06 -8.00
N THR A 269 -0.71 -7.68 -8.21
CA THR A 269 0.25 -8.50 -8.97
C THR A 269 0.89 -9.59 -8.11
N GLN A 270 0.87 -9.43 -6.78
CA GLN A 270 1.50 -10.33 -5.79
C GLN A 270 0.65 -11.55 -5.43
N LYS A 271 0.10 -12.22 -6.46
CA LYS A 271 -0.73 -13.41 -6.32
C LYS A 271 0.11 -14.65 -5.98
N HIS A 272 -0.53 -15.68 -5.45
CA HIS A 272 0.10 -16.99 -5.27
C HIS A 272 -0.84 -18.10 -5.73
N ASN A 273 -0.31 -19.03 -6.52
CA ASN A 273 -1.12 -20.09 -7.10
C ASN A 273 -1.55 -21.06 -6.00
N LYS A 274 -2.83 -21.41 -6.00
CA LYS A 274 -3.38 -22.44 -5.13
C LYS A 274 -2.73 -23.77 -5.50
N ARG A 275 -2.17 -24.45 -4.50
CA ARG A 275 -1.52 -25.76 -4.63
C ARG A 275 -2.35 -26.81 -3.90
N SER A 276 -2.29 -28.05 -4.38
CA SER A 276 -2.96 -29.18 -3.74
C SER A 276 -2.42 -29.49 -2.33
N HIS A 277 -1.17 -29.12 -2.06
CA HIS A 277 -0.52 -29.29 -0.77
C HIS A 277 0.28 -28.04 -0.38
N LYS A 278 0.18 -27.63 0.88
CA LYS A 278 1.08 -26.63 1.48
C LYS A 278 2.46 -27.26 1.69
N ASP A 279 3.51 -26.46 1.51
CA ASP A 279 4.86 -26.84 1.90
C ASP A 279 4.97 -26.95 3.45
N PRO A 280 5.98 -27.65 3.99
CA PRO A 280 6.17 -27.73 5.43
C PRO A 280 6.25 -26.33 6.06
N PRO A 281 5.66 -26.12 7.26
CA PRO A 281 5.71 -24.84 7.95
C PRO A 281 7.13 -24.29 8.06
N ARG A 282 7.27 -23.03 7.68
CA ARG A 282 8.50 -22.26 7.80
C ARG A 282 8.12 -20.80 8.02
N GLN A 283 8.60 -20.24 9.12
CA GLN A 283 8.32 -18.86 9.50
C GLN A 283 9.63 -18.13 9.79
N HIS A 284 9.71 -16.88 9.35
CA HIS A 284 10.83 -16.02 9.71
C HIS A 284 10.64 -15.53 11.16
N PRO A 285 11.67 -15.56 12.03
CA PRO A 285 11.55 -15.12 13.42
C PRO A 285 11.05 -13.68 13.58
N ARG A 286 11.46 -12.79 12.67
CA ARG A 286 11.01 -11.39 12.57
C ARG A 286 10.00 -11.22 11.44
N THR A 287 8.91 -11.97 11.46
CA THR A 287 7.90 -11.86 10.40
C THR A 287 7.22 -10.48 10.45
N VAL A 288 6.92 -9.94 9.27
CA VAL A 288 6.10 -8.72 9.15
C VAL A 288 4.66 -9.04 8.76
N PHE A 289 4.30 -10.31 8.62
CA PHE A 289 2.93 -10.70 8.31
C PHE A 289 2.04 -10.65 9.54
N LEU A 290 0.88 -10.02 9.38
CA LEU A 290 -0.19 -10.15 10.36
C LEU A 290 -0.72 -11.59 10.40
N PRO A 291 -1.02 -12.12 11.60
CA PRO A 291 -1.68 -13.41 11.75
C PRO A 291 -3.02 -13.46 10.99
N GLU A 292 -3.30 -14.58 10.32
CA GLU A 292 -4.57 -14.76 9.61
C GLU A 292 -5.79 -14.67 10.55
N SER A 293 -5.62 -15.03 11.82
CA SER A 293 -6.65 -14.92 12.86
C SER A 293 -7.09 -13.47 13.09
N ASP A 294 -6.15 -12.53 13.12
CA ASP A 294 -6.45 -11.12 13.38
C ASP A 294 -7.20 -10.47 12.21
N VAL A 295 -6.85 -10.89 10.99
CA VAL A 295 -7.52 -10.45 9.77
C VAL A 295 -8.94 -11.00 9.72
N LYS A 296 -9.14 -12.28 10.06
CA LYS A 296 -10.47 -12.91 10.15
C LYS A 296 -11.34 -12.27 11.21
N ARG A 297 -10.79 -11.95 12.38
CA ARG A 297 -11.49 -11.20 13.44
C ARG A 297 -12.05 -9.88 12.90
N TRP A 298 -11.26 -9.13 12.16
CA TRP A 298 -11.74 -7.89 11.53
C TRP A 298 -12.74 -8.12 10.40
N GLU A 299 -12.64 -9.22 9.67
CA GLU A 299 -13.66 -9.63 8.70
C GLU A 299 -15.01 -9.88 9.38
N GLU A 300 -15.03 -10.59 10.51
CA GLU A 300 -16.22 -10.86 11.32
C GLU A 300 -16.81 -9.59 11.94
N ILE A 301 -15.97 -8.68 12.45
CA ILE A 301 -16.40 -7.36 12.97
C ILE A 301 -17.08 -6.54 11.86
N VAL A 302 -16.48 -6.49 10.67
CA VAL A 302 -17.07 -5.77 9.52
C VAL A 302 -18.38 -6.41 9.08
N ALA A 303 -18.46 -7.75 9.08
CA ALA A 303 -19.67 -8.48 8.70
C ALA A 303 -20.81 -8.30 9.71
N SER A 304 -20.52 -8.24 11.00
CA SER A 304 -21.52 -8.09 12.07
C SER A 304 -22.07 -6.68 12.19
N LEU A 305 -21.23 -5.65 12.01
CA LEU A 305 -21.64 -4.25 12.13
C LEU A 305 -22.33 -3.70 10.87
N ARG A 306 -22.16 -4.37 9.71
CA ARG A 306 -22.85 -3.99 8.48
C ARG A 306 -24.16 -4.76 8.32
N PRO A 307 -25.26 -4.09 7.95
CA PRO A 307 -26.48 -4.80 7.58
C PRO A 307 -26.20 -5.70 6.35
N PRO A 308 -26.85 -6.89 6.26
CA PRO A 308 -26.75 -7.73 5.08
C PRO A 308 -27.19 -6.93 3.85
N LYS A 309 -26.52 -7.14 2.70
CA LYS A 309 -26.86 -6.50 1.43
C LYS A 309 -28.31 -6.85 1.06
N THR A 310 -29.27 -6.04 1.50
CA THR A 310 -30.61 -6.07 0.96
C THR A 310 -30.53 -5.69 -0.52
N VAL A 311 -31.26 -6.43 -1.34
CA VAL A 311 -31.52 -6.22 -2.77
C VAL A 311 -31.52 -4.72 -3.11
N PRO A 312 -30.93 -4.29 -4.24
CA PRO A 312 -30.97 -2.89 -4.65
C PRO A 312 -32.41 -2.41 -4.54
N LYS A 313 -32.64 -1.33 -3.79
CA LYS A 313 -33.94 -0.65 -3.79
C LYS A 313 -34.25 -0.35 -5.25
N THR A 314 -35.14 -1.14 -5.84
CA THR A 314 -35.88 -0.73 -7.01
C THR A 314 -36.45 0.64 -6.70
N ALA A 315 -36.34 1.54 -7.67
CA ALA A 315 -36.73 2.94 -7.56
C ALA A 315 -38.23 3.07 -7.23
N ALA A 316 -38.59 2.89 -5.97
CA ALA A 316 -39.92 3.04 -5.43
C ALA A 316 -39.85 4.10 -4.32
N GLY A 317 -40.26 5.32 -4.68
CA GLY A 317 -40.87 6.29 -3.77
C GLY A 317 -40.05 6.79 -2.57
N GLY A 318 -38.74 6.99 -2.69
CA GLY A 318 -37.94 7.60 -1.62
C GLY A 318 -38.01 9.12 -1.65
N GLU A 319 -38.53 9.73 -0.59
CA GLU A 319 -38.39 11.17 -0.31
C GLU A 319 -36.93 11.62 -0.50
N ALA A 320 -36.76 12.76 -1.18
CA ALA A 320 -35.45 13.32 -1.50
C ALA A 320 -34.69 13.71 -0.22
N ARG A 321 -33.70 12.91 0.16
CA ARG A 321 -32.80 13.26 1.27
C ARG A 321 -31.85 14.37 0.84
N GLU A 322 -31.76 15.42 1.64
CA GLU A 322 -30.86 16.55 1.46
C GLU A 322 -29.39 16.08 1.40
N ASP A 323 -28.61 16.62 0.45
CA ASP A 323 -27.15 16.39 0.45
C ASP A 323 -26.56 17.16 1.63
N GLY A 324 -26.00 16.39 2.55
CA GLY A 324 -25.44 16.88 3.80
C GLY A 324 -24.07 16.28 4.04
N TYR A 325 -23.58 16.51 5.24
CA TYR A 325 -22.42 15.79 5.74
C TYR A 325 -22.87 14.50 6.42
N GLU A 326 -22.16 13.41 6.20
CA GLU A 326 -22.26 12.25 7.06
C GLU A 326 -21.54 12.54 8.38
N LEU A 327 -22.32 12.75 9.46
CA LEU A 327 -21.82 12.95 10.82
C LEU A 327 -20.76 14.07 10.90
N SER A 328 -19.51 13.73 11.27
CA SER A 328 -18.39 14.67 11.47
C SER A 328 -17.57 14.96 10.21
N LEU A 329 -17.94 14.38 9.06
CA LEU A 329 -17.19 14.56 7.81
C LEU A 329 -17.34 15.98 7.25
N LYS A 330 -16.30 16.46 6.57
CA LYS A 330 -16.27 17.79 5.93
C LYS A 330 -16.47 17.74 4.42
N VAL A 331 -16.70 16.56 3.85
CA VAL A 331 -16.94 16.35 2.42
C VAL A 331 -18.41 15.98 2.21
N PRO A 332 -19.12 16.60 1.25
CA PRO A 332 -20.51 16.27 0.97
C PRO A 332 -20.71 14.80 0.55
N ASN A 333 -21.85 14.21 0.92
CA ASN A 333 -22.16 12.82 0.61
C ASN A 333 -22.14 12.54 -0.89
N SER A 334 -22.66 13.44 -1.72
CA SER A 334 -22.64 13.27 -3.17
C SER A 334 -21.22 13.15 -3.75
N VAL A 335 -20.24 13.85 -3.15
CA VAL A 335 -18.84 13.78 -3.58
C VAL A 335 -18.22 12.46 -3.12
N LEU A 336 -18.51 12.02 -1.90
CA LEU A 336 -18.04 10.73 -1.38
C LEU A 336 -18.60 9.56 -2.19
N ASP A 337 -19.89 9.58 -2.54
CA ASP A 337 -20.53 8.58 -3.40
C ASP A 337 -19.91 8.57 -4.81
N ALA A 338 -19.62 9.75 -5.38
CA ALA A 338 -18.95 9.86 -6.67
C ALA A 338 -17.50 9.35 -6.64
N CYS A 339 -16.76 9.60 -5.56
CA CYS A 339 -15.44 9.02 -5.35
C CYS A 339 -15.55 7.48 -5.31
N GLU A 340 -16.41 6.93 -4.45
CA GLU A 340 -16.60 5.48 -4.31
C GLU A 340 -16.99 4.81 -5.64
N ALA A 341 -17.90 5.42 -6.40
CA ALA A 341 -18.28 4.97 -7.73
C ALA A 341 -17.13 5.05 -8.75
N SER A 342 -16.30 6.09 -8.70
CA SER A 342 -15.16 6.26 -9.60
C SER A 342 -14.07 5.21 -9.34
N PHE A 343 -13.80 4.89 -8.08
CA PHE A 343 -12.88 3.79 -7.71
C PHE A 343 -13.45 2.44 -8.10
N THR A 344 -14.73 2.19 -7.84
CA THR A 344 -15.40 0.95 -8.26
C THR A 344 -15.43 0.80 -9.79
N ALA A 345 -15.56 1.89 -10.54
CA ALA A 345 -15.54 1.90 -12.00
C ALA A 345 -14.13 1.80 -12.60
N ALA A 346 -13.12 2.42 -11.98
CA ALA A 346 -11.71 2.20 -12.33
C ALA A 346 -11.28 0.74 -12.05
N ASP A 347 -11.92 0.13 -11.05
CA ASP A 347 -11.80 -1.29 -10.71
C ASP A 347 -12.78 -2.21 -11.48
N GLY A 348 -13.67 -1.64 -12.31
CA GLY A 348 -14.89 -2.30 -12.79
C GLY A 348 -14.69 -3.28 -13.95
N SER A 349 -15.15 -4.52 -13.73
CA SER A 349 -15.55 -5.60 -14.67
C SER A 349 -14.69 -6.88 -14.74
N ARG A 350 -13.55 -6.97 -14.06
CA ARG A 350 -12.81 -8.24 -13.93
C ARG A 350 -12.67 -8.61 -12.46
N GLU A 351 -13.05 -9.84 -12.08
CA GLU A 351 -12.55 -10.44 -10.84
C GLU A 351 -11.03 -10.32 -10.86
N LYS A 352 -10.47 -9.39 -10.06
CA LYS A 352 -9.04 -9.05 -10.09
C LYS A 352 -8.16 -10.27 -9.82
N ALA A 353 -8.69 -11.29 -9.14
CA ALA A 353 -8.21 -12.67 -9.15
C ALA A 353 -9.34 -13.60 -8.68
N SER A 354 -9.55 -14.72 -9.35
CA SER A 354 -10.45 -15.77 -8.85
C SER A 354 -9.77 -16.55 -7.72
N THR A 355 -10.45 -16.72 -6.59
CA THR A 355 -10.02 -17.58 -5.47
C THR A 355 -10.00 -19.07 -5.84
N GLN A 356 -10.48 -19.44 -7.03
CA GLN A 356 -10.39 -20.79 -7.57
C GLN A 356 -8.93 -21.18 -7.86
N PHE A 357 -8.14 -20.27 -8.43
CA PHE A 357 -6.77 -20.54 -8.88
C PHE A 357 -5.69 -20.00 -7.94
N PHE A 358 -6.03 -19.05 -7.07
CA PHE A 358 -5.09 -18.40 -6.17
C PHE A 358 -5.53 -18.57 -4.71
N ASP A 359 -4.59 -18.95 -3.83
CA ASP A 359 -4.82 -18.94 -2.38
C ASP A 359 -4.56 -17.55 -1.76
N SER A 360 -3.72 -16.74 -2.41
CA SER A 360 -3.55 -15.31 -2.16
C SER A 360 -3.87 -14.51 -3.42
N THR A 361 -4.88 -13.65 -3.34
CA THR A 361 -5.38 -12.83 -4.46
C THR A 361 -4.59 -11.54 -4.63
N ALA A 362 -3.96 -11.04 -3.56
CA ALA A 362 -3.14 -9.84 -3.50
C ALA A 362 -2.36 -9.75 -2.18
N LEU A 363 -1.50 -8.75 -2.08
CA LEU A 363 -0.74 -8.41 -0.87
C LEU A 363 -1.05 -6.95 -0.46
N MET A 364 -1.52 -6.73 0.75
CA MET A 364 -1.71 -5.40 1.33
C MET A 364 -0.52 -5.07 2.25
N ALA A 365 -0.05 -3.82 2.25
CA ALA A 365 1.03 -3.38 3.13
C ALA A 365 0.69 -2.10 3.88
N MET A 366 1.28 -1.96 5.07
CA MET A 366 1.40 -0.69 5.77
C MET A 366 2.89 -0.32 5.88
N LEU A 367 3.26 0.86 5.42
CA LEU A 367 4.62 1.40 5.50
C LEU A 367 4.64 2.71 6.28
N CYS A 368 5.75 3.04 6.94
CA CYS A 368 5.98 4.40 7.41
C CYS A 368 6.48 5.32 6.26
N ARG A 369 6.48 6.64 6.48
CA ARG A 369 6.98 7.63 5.51
C ARG A 369 8.46 7.48 5.10
N HIS A 370 9.22 6.62 5.79
CA HIS A 370 10.62 6.29 5.49
C HIS A 370 10.77 5.04 4.60
N ASP A 371 9.68 4.58 3.99
CA ASP A 371 9.60 3.40 3.11
C ASP A 371 9.89 2.07 3.83
N ARG A 372 9.61 2.02 5.14
CA ARG A 372 9.88 0.83 5.95
C ARG A 372 8.56 0.13 6.22
N VAL A 373 8.51 -1.15 5.88
CA VAL A 373 7.32 -2.00 6.06
C VAL A 373 7.07 -2.15 7.55
N LEU A 374 5.86 -1.82 8.00
CA LEU A 374 5.44 -2.11 9.37
C LEU A 374 4.78 -3.49 9.39
N TRP A 375 3.79 -3.71 8.53
CA TRP A 375 3.12 -5.00 8.41
C TRP A 375 2.67 -5.29 6.97
N LEU A 376 2.53 -6.58 6.67
CA LEU A 376 1.97 -7.13 5.43
C LEU A 376 0.75 -8.01 5.74
N VAL A 377 -0.21 -8.05 4.82
CA VAL A 377 -1.38 -8.93 4.91
C VAL A 377 -1.58 -9.67 3.59
N ASN A 378 -1.67 -11.00 3.66
CA ASN A 378 -2.15 -11.78 2.53
C ASN A 378 -3.65 -11.58 2.37
N MET A 379 -4.06 -11.18 1.18
CA MET A 379 -5.48 -11.09 0.85
C MET A 379 -5.93 -12.46 0.34
N THR A 380 -6.93 -13.04 1.00
CA THR A 380 -7.51 -14.36 0.71
C THR A 380 -8.91 -14.27 0.09
N SER A 381 -9.50 -13.08 0.11
CA SER A 381 -10.80 -12.78 -0.49
C SER A 381 -10.68 -12.07 -1.85
N PRO A 382 -11.71 -12.11 -2.71
CA PRO A 382 -11.77 -11.29 -3.91
C PRO A 382 -11.89 -9.79 -3.56
N GLY A 383 -11.04 -8.97 -4.19
CA GLY A 383 -11.08 -7.50 -4.10
C GLY A 383 -10.44 -6.90 -2.85
N GLU A 384 -10.32 -5.57 -2.84
CA GLU A 384 -9.81 -4.77 -1.72
C GLU A 384 -10.90 -4.59 -0.67
N ARG A 385 -11.06 -5.59 0.20
CA ARG A 385 -11.99 -5.47 1.33
C ARG A 385 -11.38 -4.58 2.40
N GLN A 386 -12.20 -3.70 2.98
CA GLN A 386 -11.73 -2.73 3.97
C GLN A 386 -11.18 -3.36 5.27
N HIS A 387 -11.59 -4.59 5.61
CA HIS A 387 -11.11 -5.26 6.83
C HIS A 387 -9.58 -5.44 6.87
N TYR A 388 -8.92 -5.57 5.72
CA TYR A 388 -7.45 -5.65 5.66
C TYR A 388 -6.79 -4.36 6.16
N ALA A 389 -7.29 -3.21 5.71
CA ALA A 389 -6.80 -1.90 6.15
C ALA A 389 -7.13 -1.67 7.64
N LEU A 390 -8.34 -2.03 8.08
CA LEU A 390 -8.74 -1.91 9.49
C LEU A 390 -7.86 -2.76 10.42
N ALA A 391 -7.54 -4.01 10.03
CA ALA A 391 -6.65 -4.88 10.78
C ALA A 391 -5.24 -4.29 10.93
N LEU A 392 -4.70 -3.69 9.87
CA LEU A 392 -3.40 -3.01 9.91
C LEU A 392 -3.41 -1.80 10.84
N ILE A 393 -4.48 -0.98 10.80
CA ILE A 393 -4.59 0.21 11.65
C ILE A 393 -4.75 -0.18 13.12
N ASP A 394 -5.58 -1.19 13.41
CA ASP A 394 -5.73 -1.72 14.76
C ASP A 394 -4.42 -2.29 15.31
N GLN A 395 -3.68 -3.05 14.50
CA GLN A 395 -2.37 -3.57 14.89
C GLN A 395 -1.36 -2.45 15.18
N LEU A 396 -1.35 -1.39 14.36
CA LEU A 396 -0.52 -0.23 14.60
C LEU A 396 -0.82 0.39 15.97
N PHE A 397 -2.09 0.64 16.27
CA PHE A 397 -2.47 1.33 17.50
C PHE A 397 -2.33 0.50 18.77
N LYS A 398 -2.38 -0.84 18.68
CA LYS A 398 -2.00 -1.75 19.78
C LYS A 398 -0.51 -1.65 20.16
N ASN A 399 0.33 -1.17 19.24
CA ASN A 399 1.76 -1.03 19.42
C ASN A 399 2.18 0.41 19.76
N LEU A 400 1.23 1.31 20.02
CA LEU A 400 1.46 2.73 20.25
C LEU A 400 0.90 3.21 21.60
N PRO A 401 1.57 4.16 22.27
CA PRO A 401 1.05 4.84 23.47
C PRO A 401 -0.31 5.52 23.23
N SER A 402 -1.07 5.75 24.29
CA SER A 402 -2.41 6.37 24.23
C SER A 402 -2.41 7.79 23.64
N GLY A 403 -1.36 8.58 23.93
CA GLY A 403 -1.20 9.94 23.41
C GLY A 403 -0.60 10.04 22.00
N PHE A 404 -0.27 8.92 21.36
CA PHE A 404 0.45 8.92 20.09
C PHE A 404 -0.51 9.16 18.90
N THR A 405 -0.23 10.20 18.11
CA THR A 405 -1.04 10.62 16.97
C THR A 405 -0.44 10.16 15.64
N VAL A 406 -1.30 9.76 14.70
CA VAL A 406 -0.90 9.16 13.41
C VAL A 406 -1.62 9.83 12.24
N GLY A 407 -0.85 10.18 11.21
CA GLY A 407 -1.39 10.52 9.88
C GLY A 407 -1.38 9.29 8.96
N LEU A 408 -2.52 8.94 8.38
CA LEU A 408 -2.69 7.81 7.46
C LEU A 408 -2.91 8.29 6.03
N LEU A 409 -2.06 7.83 5.11
CA LEU A 409 -2.17 8.04 3.67
C LEU A 409 -2.70 6.77 2.99
N TYR A 410 -3.83 6.88 2.29
CA TYR A 410 -4.42 5.76 1.58
C TYR A 410 -5.28 6.26 0.42
N ASP A 411 -5.25 5.54 -0.70
CA ASP A 411 -5.91 5.92 -1.95
C ASP A 411 -7.40 6.16 -1.79
N ILE A 412 -8.05 5.33 -0.98
CA ILE A 412 -9.48 5.43 -0.66
C ILE A 412 -9.71 5.89 0.79
N SER A 413 -8.80 6.68 1.36
CA SER A 413 -8.89 7.24 2.71
C SER A 413 -10.25 7.88 3.01
N CYS A 414 -10.85 8.60 2.06
CA CYS A 414 -12.15 9.23 2.25
C CYS A 414 -13.28 8.20 2.48
N SER A 415 -13.22 7.05 1.81
CA SER A 415 -14.18 5.95 1.97
C SER A 415 -13.97 5.19 3.28
N ILE A 416 -12.72 4.95 3.68
CA ILE A 416 -12.39 4.36 4.99
C ILE A 416 -12.84 5.28 6.11
N HIS A 417 -12.48 6.57 6.07
CA HIS A 417 -12.87 7.53 7.09
C HIS A 417 -14.39 7.61 7.24
N ARG A 418 -15.12 7.67 6.12
CA ARG A 418 -16.58 7.58 6.08
C ARG A 418 -17.10 6.31 6.76
N SER A 419 -16.49 5.16 6.44
CA SER A 419 -16.89 3.87 7.01
C SER A 419 -16.64 3.80 8.51
N CYS A 420 -15.53 4.34 9.01
CA CYS A 420 -15.23 4.39 10.43
C CYS A 420 -16.25 5.24 11.19
N VAL A 421 -16.55 6.43 10.68
CA VAL A 421 -17.52 7.35 11.31
C VAL A 421 -18.94 6.77 11.28
N LYS A 422 -19.34 6.13 10.17
CA LYS A 422 -20.69 5.59 9.99
C LYS A 422 -20.96 4.33 10.81
N TRP A 423 -20.00 3.43 10.91
CA TRP A 423 -20.17 2.11 11.53
C TRP A 423 -19.46 1.97 12.87
N GLY A 424 -18.79 3.04 13.33
CA GLY A 424 -18.04 3.05 14.59
C GLY A 424 -16.75 2.24 14.57
N PHE A 425 -16.16 1.97 13.39
CA PHE A 425 -14.88 1.28 13.33
C PHE A 425 -13.76 2.17 13.88
N LEU A 426 -12.86 1.57 14.66
CA LEU A 426 -11.69 2.25 15.22
C LEU A 426 -12.03 3.47 16.11
N ASN A 427 -13.24 3.54 16.68
CA ASN A 427 -13.68 4.65 17.53
C ASN A 427 -12.68 5.01 18.64
N ALA A 428 -12.03 4.00 19.23
CA ALA A 428 -10.99 4.19 20.25
C ALA A 428 -9.77 4.98 19.77
N TYR A 429 -9.52 5.04 18.46
CA TYR A 429 -8.34 5.66 17.86
C TYR A 429 -8.66 6.86 16.96
N LEU A 430 -9.93 7.12 16.62
CA LEU A 430 -10.31 8.18 15.68
C LEU A 430 -9.87 9.58 16.11
N SER A 431 -9.83 9.86 17.42
CA SER A 431 -9.36 11.16 17.94
C SER A 431 -7.86 11.42 17.69
N ARG A 432 -7.08 10.37 17.46
CA ARG A 432 -5.63 10.41 17.24
C ARG A 432 -5.21 9.92 15.86
N LEU A 433 -6.16 9.75 14.93
CA LEU A 433 -5.93 9.30 13.56
C LEU A 433 -6.45 10.34 12.56
N THR A 434 -5.57 10.86 11.71
CA THR A 434 -5.96 11.77 10.61
C THR A 434 -5.79 11.08 9.27
N PHE A 435 -6.80 11.19 8.40
CA PHE A 435 -6.81 10.56 7.08
C PHE A 435 -6.41 11.55 5.99
N ALA A 436 -5.61 11.11 5.03
CA ALA A 436 -5.27 11.82 3.81
C ALA A 436 -5.13 10.85 2.64
N ILE A 437 -5.21 11.35 1.41
CA ILE A 437 -5.06 10.57 0.18
C ILE A 437 -3.63 10.73 -0.35
N SER A 438 -3.01 9.64 -0.79
CA SER A 438 -1.70 9.67 -1.46
C SER A 438 -1.69 10.70 -2.60
N VAL A 439 -0.61 11.48 -2.74
CA VAL A 439 -0.57 12.66 -3.62
C VAL A 439 -0.94 12.32 -5.06
N PHE A 440 -0.45 11.20 -5.61
CA PHE A 440 -0.78 10.82 -6.99
C PHE A 440 -2.21 10.31 -7.15
N HIS A 441 -2.80 9.76 -6.10
CA HIS A 441 -4.16 9.18 -6.15
C HIS A 441 -5.25 10.23 -5.91
N ALA A 442 -4.91 11.35 -5.25
CA ALA A 442 -5.84 12.44 -4.98
C ALA A 442 -6.45 13.05 -6.25
N TYR A 443 -5.74 13.05 -7.38
CA TYR A 443 -6.27 13.50 -8.68
C TYR A 443 -7.45 12.65 -9.21
N GLY A 444 -7.64 11.45 -8.66
CA GLY A 444 -8.80 10.59 -8.93
C GLY A 444 -10.06 10.99 -8.16
N HIS A 445 -9.94 11.88 -7.16
CA HIS A 445 -11.05 12.29 -6.30
C HIS A 445 -11.66 13.62 -6.75
N GLY A 446 -12.92 13.86 -6.37
CA GLY A 446 -13.57 15.14 -6.59
C GLY A 446 -12.89 16.30 -5.84
N TRP A 447 -13.02 17.52 -6.36
CA TRP A 447 -12.32 18.69 -5.84
C TRP A 447 -12.54 18.94 -4.34
N ALA A 448 -13.79 18.85 -3.85
CA ALA A 448 -14.08 19.01 -2.42
C ALA A 448 -13.37 17.94 -1.56
N CYS A 449 -13.22 16.72 -2.07
CA CYS A 449 -12.44 15.67 -1.41
C CYS A 449 -10.94 16.00 -1.43
N GLN A 450 -10.41 16.52 -2.54
CA GLN A 450 -9.02 16.98 -2.60
C GLN A 450 -8.74 18.12 -1.61
N CYS A 451 -9.65 19.08 -1.48
CA CYS A 451 -9.55 20.17 -0.50
C CYS A 451 -9.42 19.67 0.94
N VAL A 452 -10.08 18.56 1.29
CA VAL A 452 -10.15 18.03 2.67
C VAL A 452 -9.14 16.93 2.95
N TYR A 453 -8.71 16.16 1.95
CA TYR A 453 -7.88 14.97 2.15
C TYR A 453 -6.53 15.02 1.42
N HIS A 454 -6.24 16.04 0.60
CA HIS A 454 -4.92 16.14 -0.03
C HIS A 454 -3.86 16.57 0.99
N PRO A 455 -2.73 15.85 1.14
CA PRO A 455 -1.75 16.09 2.21
C PRO A 455 -1.03 17.44 2.10
N ARG A 456 -1.04 18.10 0.92
CA ARG A 456 -0.53 19.48 0.78
C ARG A 456 -1.54 20.56 1.20
N LYS A 457 -2.80 20.17 1.43
CA LYS A 457 -3.91 21.04 1.83
C LYS A 457 -4.36 20.75 3.27
N CYS A 458 -4.05 19.56 3.78
CA CYS A 458 -4.32 19.14 5.16
C CYS A 458 -3.12 19.38 6.06
N ASP A 459 -3.37 19.79 7.30
CA ASP A 459 -2.33 20.06 8.28
C ASP A 459 -1.68 18.77 8.80
N GLY A 460 -0.42 18.88 9.17
CA GLY A 460 0.36 17.82 9.82
C GLY A 460 1.06 16.84 8.87
N PHE A 461 0.70 16.75 7.59
CA PHE A 461 1.38 15.83 6.65
C PHE A 461 2.72 16.35 6.12
N GLY A 462 3.03 17.64 6.30
CA GLY A 462 4.26 18.25 5.83
C GLY A 462 4.49 18.00 4.34
N LEU A 463 5.66 17.44 4.00
CA LEU A 463 5.99 17.08 2.62
C LEU A 463 5.89 15.58 2.29
N SER A 464 5.18 14.79 3.10
CA SER A 464 4.90 13.37 2.78
C SER A 464 4.06 13.22 1.50
N ASP A 465 4.37 12.20 0.70
CA ASP A 465 3.66 11.90 -0.55
C ASP A 465 2.70 10.70 -0.45
N GLY A 466 2.98 9.73 0.43
CA GLY A 466 2.18 8.51 0.58
C GLY A 466 2.64 7.36 -0.32
N GLU A 467 3.69 7.56 -1.11
CA GLU A 467 4.12 6.66 -2.18
C GLU A 467 5.12 5.58 -1.71
N GLY A 468 5.14 5.29 -0.40
CA GLY A 468 6.04 4.30 0.18
C GLY A 468 5.74 2.89 -0.32
N CYS A 469 4.46 2.50 -0.34
CA CYS A 469 4.02 1.19 -0.81
C CYS A 469 4.43 0.94 -2.27
N GLU A 470 4.24 1.92 -3.15
CA GLU A 470 4.62 1.81 -4.56
C GLU A 470 6.13 1.60 -4.77
N ARG A 471 6.96 2.30 -3.99
CA ARG A 471 8.41 2.08 -3.96
C ARG A 471 8.75 0.66 -3.49
N PHE A 472 8.05 0.16 -2.47
CA PHE A 472 8.22 -1.20 -2.00
C PHE A 472 7.82 -2.24 -3.05
N TRP A 473 6.65 -2.10 -3.68
CA TRP A 473 6.20 -2.98 -4.77
C TRP A 473 7.18 -3.04 -5.92
N HIS A 474 7.77 -1.90 -6.26
CA HIS A 474 8.82 -1.83 -7.26
C HIS A 474 10.05 -2.65 -6.84
N SER A 475 10.51 -2.51 -5.59
CA SER A 475 11.71 -3.20 -5.10
C SER A 475 11.59 -4.74 -5.13
N ILE A 476 10.39 -5.28 -4.94
CA ILE A 476 10.12 -6.72 -4.93
C ILE A 476 9.55 -7.26 -6.25
N SER A 477 9.41 -6.43 -7.29
CA SER A 477 8.75 -6.85 -8.53
C SER A 477 9.46 -8.00 -9.24
N LYS A 478 10.79 -8.08 -9.10
CA LYS A 478 11.63 -9.17 -9.61
C LYS A 478 11.22 -10.56 -9.08
N LEU A 479 10.52 -10.60 -7.95
CA LEU A 479 10.11 -11.83 -7.29
C LEU A 479 8.75 -12.33 -7.77
N ILE A 480 7.94 -11.52 -8.47
CA ILE A 480 6.54 -11.85 -8.80
C ILE A 480 6.42 -13.24 -9.42
N ALA A 481 7.19 -13.53 -10.48
CA ALA A 481 7.13 -14.83 -11.15
C ALA A 481 7.51 -16.01 -10.23
N TYR A 482 8.51 -15.81 -9.36
CA TYR A 482 8.92 -16.81 -8.38
C TYR A 482 7.85 -16.99 -7.28
N LEU A 483 7.32 -15.89 -6.76
CA LEU A 483 6.32 -15.89 -5.68
C LEU A 483 4.96 -16.42 -6.13
N HIS A 484 4.66 -16.45 -7.42
CA HIS A 484 3.47 -17.11 -7.96
C HIS A 484 3.55 -18.64 -7.82
N ILE A 485 4.76 -19.18 -7.94
CA ILE A 485 4.99 -20.62 -8.06
C ILE A 485 5.72 -21.24 -6.87
N CYS A 486 6.24 -20.49 -5.90
CA CYS A 486 6.93 -21.12 -4.77
C CYS A 486 5.94 -21.81 -3.81
N GLY A 487 6.42 -22.41 -2.72
CA GLY A 487 5.54 -22.91 -1.67
C GLY A 487 4.97 -21.75 -0.85
N HIS A 488 3.81 -21.95 -0.21
CA HIS A 488 3.16 -20.92 0.61
C HIS A 488 4.08 -20.37 1.70
N HIS A 489 4.66 -21.22 2.55
CA HIS A 489 5.54 -20.79 3.63
C HIS A 489 6.88 -20.24 3.08
N THR A 490 7.38 -20.83 2.01
CA THR A 490 8.55 -20.33 1.29
C THR A 490 8.34 -18.92 0.74
N ARG A 491 7.14 -18.61 0.25
CA ARG A 491 6.75 -17.27 -0.22
C ARG A 491 6.85 -16.25 0.91
N LEU A 492 6.22 -16.53 2.05
CA LEU A 492 6.21 -15.62 3.21
C LEU A 492 7.62 -15.37 3.71
N TYR A 493 8.39 -16.44 3.89
CA TYR A 493 9.78 -16.34 4.31
C TYR A 493 10.62 -15.50 3.33
N THR A 494 10.43 -15.68 2.02
CA THR A 494 11.16 -14.90 1.01
C THR A 494 10.80 -13.41 1.11
N LEU A 495 9.53 -13.07 1.30
CA LEU A 495 9.07 -11.70 1.46
C LEU A 495 9.62 -11.08 2.76
N ASP A 496 9.57 -11.81 3.88
CA ASP A 496 10.17 -11.39 5.15
C ASP A 496 11.67 -11.11 4.99
N SER A 497 12.44 -12.02 4.37
CA SER A 497 13.88 -11.83 4.14
C SER A 497 14.19 -10.59 3.29
N GLN A 498 13.34 -10.29 2.29
CA GLN A 498 13.50 -9.11 1.44
C GLN A 498 13.22 -7.82 2.19
N VAL A 499 12.20 -7.82 3.05
CA VAL A 499 11.89 -6.71 3.94
C VAL A 499 13.05 -6.46 4.91
N GLN A 500 13.52 -7.49 5.62
CA GLN A 500 14.66 -7.37 6.55
C GLN A 500 15.95 -6.90 5.84
N TYR A 501 16.16 -7.30 4.59
CA TYR A 501 17.27 -6.80 3.78
C TYR A 501 17.12 -5.30 3.45
N ALA A 502 15.94 -4.88 2.98
CA ALA A 502 15.66 -3.48 2.69
C ALA A 502 15.81 -2.60 3.94
N ASP A 503 15.37 -3.09 5.09
CA ASP A 503 15.49 -2.41 6.38
C ASP A 503 16.95 -2.15 6.77
N ARG A 504 17.83 -3.15 6.62
CA ARG A 504 19.26 -2.99 6.90
C ARG A 504 19.91 -1.96 5.99
N LEU A 505 19.61 -1.99 4.69
CA LEU A 505 20.14 -1.02 3.74
C LEU A 505 19.65 0.40 4.04
N SER A 506 18.35 0.54 4.31
CA SER A 506 17.72 1.82 4.63
C SER A 506 18.31 2.42 5.93
N LEU A 507 18.56 1.59 6.94
CA LEU A 507 19.14 2.03 8.21
C LEU A 507 20.55 2.60 8.04
N LEU A 508 21.41 1.95 7.25
CA LEU A 508 22.76 2.45 6.95
C LEU A 508 22.76 3.80 6.22
N GLY A 509 21.72 4.06 5.41
CA GLY A 509 21.57 5.30 4.63
C GLY A 509 20.71 6.38 5.29
N ILE A 510 20.20 6.16 6.49
CA ILE A 510 19.09 6.96 7.04
C ILE A 510 19.50 8.41 7.37
N GLY A 511 20.74 8.63 7.82
CA GLY A 511 21.28 9.98 8.03
C GLY A 511 21.42 10.78 6.74
N ASN A 512 21.87 10.12 5.66
CA ASN A 512 21.94 10.73 4.33
C ASN A 512 20.54 11.08 3.79
N TRP A 513 19.55 10.23 4.08
CA TRP A 513 18.15 10.51 3.75
C TRP A 513 17.65 11.77 4.46
N LEU A 514 17.90 11.92 5.77
CA LEU A 514 17.53 13.11 6.54
C LEU A 514 18.18 14.38 5.99
N ALA A 515 19.50 14.35 5.76
CA ALA A 515 20.23 15.50 5.23
C ALA A 515 19.72 15.94 3.85
N ARG A 516 19.40 14.99 2.97
CA ARG A 516 18.82 15.27 1.66
C ARG A 516 17.41 15.86 1.77
N LYS A 517 16.55 15.29 2.62
CA LYS A 517 15.18 15.80 2.85
C LYS A 517 15.19 17.20 3.44
N TRP A 518 16.11 17.49 4.36
CA TRP A 518 16.31 18.81 4.93
C TRP A 518 16.61 19.86 3.84
N ARG A 519 17.63 19.60 3.01
CA ARG A 519 18.02 20.52 1.93
C ARG A 519 16.88 20.76 0.94
N ASN A 520 16.20 19.69 0.51
CA ASN A 520 15.06 19.81 -0.41
C ASN A 520 13.93 20.66 0.19
N THR A 521 13.62 20.45 1.47
CA THR A 521 12.58 21.21 2.18
C THR A 521 12.95 22.69 2.28
N GLN A 522 14.21 23.02 2.54
CA GLN A 522 14.69 24.41 2.56
C GLN A 522 14.55 25.08 1.19
N THR A 523 14.93 24.40 0.10
CA THR A 523 14.75 24.92 -1.26
C THR A 523 13.27 25.22 -1.56
N ARG A 524 12.38 24.26 -1.27
CA ARG A 524 10.93 24.43 -1.49
C ARG A 524 10.33 25.53 -0.62
N ARG A 525 10.85 25.70 0.60
CA ARG A 525 10.44 26.79 1.49
C ARG A 525 10.79 28.15 0.91
N LEU A 526 11.99 28.29 0.34
CA LEU A 526 12.41 29.53 -0.33
C LEU A 526 11.56 29.85 -1.57
N GLU A 527 11.22 28.83 -2.37
CA GLU A 527 10.29 28.97 -3.50
C GLU A 527 8.91 29.45 -3.02
N ALA A 528 8.40 28.88 -1.94
CA ALA A 528 7.13 29.27 -1.34
C ALA A 528 7.16 30.70 -0.78
N ASP A 529 8.24 31.08 -0.08
CA ASP A 529 8.45 32.44 0.43
C ASP A 529 8.45 33.46 -0.73
N THR A 530 9.10 33.13 -1.84
CA THR A 530 9.12 33.97 -3.04
C THR A 530 7.71 34.17 -3.62
N GLN A 531 6.89 33.12 -3.68
CA GLN A 531 5.50 33.20 -4.15
C GLN A 531 4.60 34.01 -3.22
N VAL A 532 4.80 33.91 -1.90
CA VAL A 532 4.05 34.71 -0.92
C VAL A 532 4.43 36.19 -1.05
N ILE A 533 5.72 36.50 -1.14
CA ILE A 533 6.21 37.88 -1.29
C ILE A 533 5.71 38.50 -2.59
N SER A 534 5.75 37.76 -3.70
CA SER A 534 5.29 38.28 -5.00
C SER A 534 3.79 38.57 -5.05
N SER A 535 2.98 37.92 -4.21
CA SER A 535 1.55 38.22 -4.09
C SER A 535 1.25 39.59 -3.49
N ALA A 536 2.23 40.20 -2.79
CA ALA A 536 2.07 41.46 -2.06
C ALA A 536 0.87 41.48 -1.07
N LYS A 537 0.43 40.32 -0.59
CA LYS A 537 -0.63 40.18 0.42
C LYS A 537 -0.06 39.76 1.77
N GLN A 538 -0.78 40.08 2.84
CA GLN A 538 -0.41 39.62 4.19
C GLN A 538 -0.74 38.14 4.38
N ASP A 539 0.16 37.42 5.07
CA ASP A 539 0.00 35.99 5.39
C ASP A 539 -1.35 35.65 6.05
N ARG A 540 -1.79 36.46 7.01
CA ARG A 540 -3.05 36.26 7.72
C ARG A 540 -4.24 36.32 6.75
N TYR A 541 -4.23 37.31 5.86
CA TYR A 541 -5.26 37.48 4.85
C TYR A 541 -5.31 36.29 3.89
N LEU A 542 -4.16 35.79 3.43
CA LEU A 542 -4.09 34.61 2.56
C LEU A 542 -4.68 33.35 3.25
N ARG A 543 -4.38 33.13 4.53
CA ARG A 543 -4.96 32.01 5.29
C ARG A 543 -6.46 32.16 5.52
N GLU A 544 -6.95 33.37 5.75
CA GLU A 544 -8.39 33.66 5.86
C GLU A 544 -9.11 33.42 4.52
N GLN A 545 -8.51 33.83 3.41
CA GLN A 545 -9.02 33.56 2.06
C GLN A 545 -9.05 32.05 1.76
N TRP A 546 -8.03 31.29 2.16
CA TRP A 546 -8.04 29.83 2.04
C TRP A 546 -9.17 29.17 2.86
N LYS A 547 -9.38 29.61 4.11
CA LYS A 547 -10.50 29.11 4.94
C LYS A 547 -11.86 29.43 4.34
N SER A 548 -12.01 30.62 3.75
CA SER A 548 -13.21 31.02 3.01
C SER A 548 -13.44 30.13 1.79
N GLN A 549 -12.38 29.86 1.02
CA GLN A 549 -12.42 28.95 -0.13
C GLN A 549 -12.85 27.54 0.28
N LEU A 550 -12.22 26.96 1.31
CA LEU A 550 -12.57 25.64 1.83
C LEU A 550 -14.05 25.58 2.23
N SER A 551 -14.51 26.54 3.03
CA SER A 551 -15.90 26.60 3.50
C SER A 551 -16.89 26.71 2.33
N SER A 552 -16.56 27.49 1.29
CA SER A 552 -17.39 27.61 0.10
C SER A 552 -17.41 26.35 -0.76
N GLN A 553 -16.26 25.71 -0.96
CA GLN A 553 -16.09 24.60 -1.91
C GLN A 553 -16.42 23.22 -1.32
N THR A 554 -16.50 23.13 0.01
CA THR A 554 -16.87 21.90 0.73
C THR A 554 -18.30 21.93 1.28
N ARG A 555 -19.02 23.05 1.11
CA ARG A 555 -20.42 23.18 1.53
C ARG A 555 -21.28 22.12 0.83
N PRO A 556 -22.15 21.39 1.55
CA PRO A 556 -23.07 20.46 0.91
C PRO A 556 -24.03 21.26 0.05
N PHE A 557 -24.62 20.63 -0.96
CA PHE A 557 -25.56 21.32 -1.83
C PHE A 557 -26.86 21.68 -1.08
N LEU A 558 -26.85 22.79 -0.32
CA LEU A 558 -28.00 23.30 0.43
C LEU A 558 -29.07 23.82 -0.54
N VAL A 559 -30.26 23.23 -0.46
CA VAL A 559 -31.55 23.75 -0.94
C VAL A 559 -31.59 24.15 -2.43
N ARG A 560 -31.71 23.16 -3.33
CA ARG A 560 -32.32 23.33 -4.68
C ARG A 560 -32.96 22.02 -5.19
N GLN A 561 -33.31 21.07 -4.31
CA GLN A 561 -33.68 19.70 -4.73
C GLN A 561 -35.09 19.50 -5.28
N THR A 562 -36.01 20.47 -5.21
CA THR A 562 -37.18 20.45 -6.12
C THR A 562 -36.82 20.82 -7.56
N LYS A 563 -35.61 21.36 -7.79
CA LYS A 563 -35.10 21.70 -9.11
C LYS A 563 -34.10 20.71 -9.68
N ASN A 564 -33.55 19.71 -8.96
CA ASN A 564 -32.44 18.88 -9.48
C ASN A 564 -32.81 17.54 -10.15
N ALA A 565 -33.89 16.86 -9.76
CA ALA A 565 -34.46 15.83 -10.63
C ALA A 565 -34.92 16.47 -11.95
N GLY A 566 -35.54 17.66 -11.83
CA GLY A 566 -35.82 18.56 -12.94
C GLY A 566 -34.55 18.98 -13.70
N ARG A 567 -33.46 19.36 -13.03
CA ARG A 567 -32.24 19.90 -13.67
C ARG A 567 -31.39 18.84 -14.34
N SER A 568 -31.24 17.66 -13.75
CA SER A 568 -30.55 16.52 -14.37
C SER A 568 -31.37 15.98 -15.54
N ALA A 569 -32.70 15.91 -15.40
CA ALA A 569 -33.57 15.60 -16.52
C ALA A 569 -33.62 16.72 -17.58
N VAL A 570 -33.47 18.00 -17.20
CA VAL A 570 -33.29 19.15 -18.11
C VAL A 570 -31.93 19.08 -18.79
N GLU A 571 -30.84 18.74 -18.09
CA GLU A 571 -29.48 18.56 -18.61
C GLU A 571 -29.44 17.41 -19.61
N GLU A 572 -30.03 16.27 -19.26
CA GLU A 572 -30.13 15.11 -20.14
C GLU A 572 -31.09 15.40 -21.31
N ALA A 573 -32.21 16.10 -21.09
CA ALA A 573 -33.08 16.53 -22.18
C ALA A 573 -32.40 17.57 -23.09
N ILE A 574 -31.57 18.48 -22.58
CA ILE A 574 -30.81 19.44 -23.40
C ILE A 574 -29.72 18.68 -24.20
N ARG A 575 -29.07 17.71 -23.58
CA ARG A 575 -28.09 16.84 -24.24
C ARG A 575 -28.73 16.01 -25.35
N LEU A 576 -29.85 15.35 -25.06
CA LEU A 576 -30.63 14.59 -26.04
C LEU A 576 -31.15 15.49 -27.16
N ARG A 577 -31.55 16.74 -26.86
CA ARG A 577 -31.93 17.75 -27.85
C ARG A 577 -30.78 18.08 -28.79
N LYS A 578 -29.57 18.30 -28.27
CA LYS A 578 -28.39 18.58 -29.10
C LYS A 578 -27.99 17.37 -29.96
N VAL A 579 -28.03 16.16 -29.41
CA VAL A 579 -27.78 14.93 -30.16
C VAL A 579 -28.82 14.75 -31.26
N ARG A 580 -30.10 15.02 -30.97
CA ARG A 580 -31.17 15.04 -31.96
C ARG A 580 -30.90 16.07 -33.05
N ASP A 581 -30.56 17.31 -32.71
CA ASP A 581 -30.33 18.38 -33.68
C ASP A 581 -29.14 18.05 -34.59
N THR A 582 -28.03 17.55 -34.03
CA THR A 582 -26.88 17.09 -34.84
C THR A 582 -27.20 15.90 -35.74
N LEU A 583 -28.00 14.93 -35.24
CA LEU A 583 -28.46 13.81 -36.05
C LEU A 583 -29.43 14.27 -37.14
N ARG A 584 -30.28 15.24 -36.85
CA ARG A 584 -31.21 15.85 -37.81
C ARG A 584 -30.46 16.60 -38.90
N ASP A 585 -29.50 17.45 -38.55
CA ASP A 585 -28.69 18.19 -39.52
C ASP A 585 -27.91 17.24 -40.43
N ARG A 586 -27.41 16.12 -39.88
CA ARG A 586 -26.76 15.06 -40.66
C ARG A 586 -27.72 14.31 -41.57
N VAL A 587 -28.92 13.98 -41.09
CA VAL A 587 -29.95 13.33 -41.90
C VAL A 587 -30.38 14.28 -43.02
N SER A 588 -30.62 15.56 -42.73
CA SER A 588 -30.95 16.59 -43.72
C SER A 588 -29.85 16.73 -44.77
N ALA A 589 -28.58 16.86 -44.36
CA ALA A 589 -27.47 16.98 -45.31
C ALA A 589 -27.32 15.74 -46.22
N LEU A 590 -27.62 14.55 -45.70
CA LEU A 590 -27.62 13.32 -46.50
C LEU A 590 -28.87 13.22 -47.40
N GLU A 591 -30.02 13.72 -46.96
CA GLU A 591 -31.25 13.84 -47.76
C GLU A 591 -31.08 14.87 -48.89
N ASP A 592 -30.34 15.95 -48.65
CA ASP A 592 -29.98 16.95 -49.65
C ASP A 592 -29.08 16.34 -50.74
N VAL A 593 -28.12 15.47 -50.36
CA VAL A 593 -27.28 14.72 -51.31
C VAL A 593 -28.11 13.74 -52.16
N LEU A 594 -29.14 13.12 -51.57
CA LEU A 594 -30.11 12.26 -52.27
C LEU A 594 -31.05 13.04 -53.19
N SER A 595 -31.28 14.32 -52.89
CA SER A 595 -32.18 15.20 -53.65
C SER A 595 -31.45 16.03 -54.72
N ASP A 596 -30.12 16.10 -54.65
CA ASP A 596 -29.29 16.76 -55.66
C ASP A 596 -29.11 15.86 -56.89
N ILE A 597 -29.62 16.35 -58.02
CA ILE A 597 -29.61 15.67 -59.33
C ILE A 597 -28.17 15.52 -59.86
N ASN A 598 -27.20 16.27 -59.31
CA ASN A 598 -25.79 16.22 -59.69
C ASN A 598 -24.93 15.28 -58.84
N SER A 599 -25.51 14.59 -57.85
CA SER A 599 -24.78 13.64 -57.00
C SER A 599 -24.36 12.39 -57.77
N GLU A 600 -23.11 11.94 -57.57
CA GLU A 600 -22.60 10.72 -58.23
C GLU A 600 -23.27 9.44 -57.67
N ASP A 601 -23.58 8.47 -58.53
CA ASP A 601 -24.34 7.24 -58.19
C ASP A 601 -23.76 6.47 -56.99
N TYR A 602 -22.44 6.46 -56.81
CA TYR A 602 -21.81 5.79 -55.67
C TYR A 602 -22.07 6.51 -54.34
N GLN A 603 -22.18 7.85 -54.36
CA GLN A 603 -22.50 8.65 -53.17
C GLN A 603 -23.95 8.41 -52.77
N VAL A 604 -24.86 8.34 -53.74
CA VAL A 604 -26.28 8.03 -53.52
C VAL A 604 -26.43 6.64 -52.88
N ALA A 605 -25.79 5.61 -53.43
CA ALA A 605 -25.84 4.25 -52.87
C ALA A 605 -25.23 4.15 -51.46
N GLU A 606 -24.14 4.88 -51.19
CA GLU A 606 -23.52 4.92 -49.85
C GLU A 606 -24.42 5.64 -48.83
N VAL A 607 -25.10 6.71 -49.26
CA VAL A 607 -26.06 7.45 -48.43
C VAL A 607 -27.29 6.57 -48.14
N GLU A 608 -27.85 5.90 -49.15
CA GLU A 608 -29.00 4.99 -49.01
C GLU A 608 -28.72 3.85 -48.01
N GLY A 609 -27.48 3.35 -47.95
CA GLY A 609 -27.08 2.35 -46.97
C GLY A 609 -26.98 2.87 -45.53
N LYS A 610 -26.58 4.13 -45.32
CA LYS A 610 -26.37 4.73 -43.99
C LYS A 610 -27.60 5.42 -43.42
N LEU A 611 -28.48 5.93 -44.28
CA LEU A 611 -29.63 6.74 -43.92
C LEU A 611 -30.63 6.01 -43.00
N PRO A 612 -30.96 4.71 -43.21
CA PRO A 612 -31.90 3.97 -42.34
C PRO A 612 -31.41 3.85 -40.89
N ASP A 613 -30.11 3.59 -40.68
CA ASP A 613 -29.52 3.48 -39.33
C ASP A 613 -29.49 4.84 -38.63
N LEU A 614 -29.15 5.91 -39.35
CA LEU A 614 -29.17 7.27 -38.80
C LEU A 614 -30.60 7.75 -38.48
N ARG A 615 -31.59 7.44 -39.33
CA ARG A 615 -33.01 7.68 -39.06
C ARG A 615 -33.49 6.89 -37.84
N GLY A 616 -33.08 5.63 -37.71
CA GLY A 616 -33.36 4.79 -36.54
C GLY A 616 -32.79 5.37 -35.24
N LYS A 617 -31.53 5.83 -35.26
CA LYS A 617 -30.88 6.51 -34.12
C LYS A 617 -31.56 7.84 -33.78
N LEU A 618 -31.93 8.63 -34.79
CA LEU A 618 -32.66 9.89 -34.60
C LEU A 618 -34.01 9.63 -33.91
N ALA A 619 -34.79 8.66 -34.39
CA ALA A 619 -36.06 8.28 -33.80
C ALA A 619 -35.93 7.79 -32.35
N GLN A 620 -34.91 6.97 -32.04
CA GLN A 620 -34.64 6.53 -30.67
C GLN A 620 -34.29 7.68 -29.72
N VAL A 621 -33.45 8.62 -30.17
CA VAL A 621 -33.09 9.80 -29.38
C VAL A 621 -34.29 10.73 -29.21
N GLN A 622 -35.13 10.89 -30.24
CA GLN A 622 -36.39 11.63 -30.15
C GLN A 622 -37.36 11.02 -29.14
N ALA A 623 -37.55 9.70 -29.17
CA ALA A 623 -38.42 9.01 -28.22
C ALA A 623 -37.91 9.14 -26.77
N LYS A 624 -36.59 9.03 -26.56
CA LYS A 624 -35.97 9.27 -25.24
C LYS A 624 -36.14 10.72 -24.78
N LEU A 625 -35.97 11.69 -25.67
CA LEU A 625 -36.16 13.10 -25.37
C LEU A 625 -37.60 13.39 -24.94
N ILE A 626 -38.59 12.91 -25.71
CA ILE A 626 -40.02 13.09 -25.41
C ILE A 626 -40.36 12.48 -24.05
N ARG A 627 -39.88 11.26 -23.78
CA ARG A 627 -40.08 10.61 -22.48
C ARG A 627 -39.47 11.42 -21.33
N GLN A 628 -38.28 11.98 -21.54
CA GLN A 628 -37.61 12.80 -20.53
C GLN A 628 -38.29 14.16 -20.32
N GLU A 629 -38.82 14.77 -21.38
CA GLU A 629 -39.61 16.00 -21.31
C GLU A 629 -40.96 15.80 -20.62
N GLN A 630 -41.59 14.63 -20.77
CA GLN A 630 -42.84 14.28 -20.08
C GLN A 630 -42.63 14.05 -18.57
N LEU A 631 -41.46 13.56 -18.17
CA LEU A 631 -41.09 13.36 -16.77
C LEU A 631 -40.80 14.67 -16.02
N LEU A 632 -40.63 15.80 -16.71
CA LEU A 632 -40.22 17.09 -16.12
C LEU A 632 -41.32 17.90 -15.42
N GLY A 633 -42.60 17.49 -15.52
CA GLY A 633 -43.72 18.30 -15.01
C GLY A 633 -43.85 19.68 -15.69
N VAL A 634 -44.94 20.41 -15.40
CA VAL A 634 -45.27 21.68 -16.10
C VAL A 634 -44.25 22.79 -15.83
N VAL A 635 -43.81 22.92 -14.57
CA VAL A 635 -42.82 23.93 -14.15
C VAL A 635 -41.42 23.60 -14.67
N GLY A 636 -41.04 22.31 -14.69
CA GLY A 636 -39.76 21.85 -15.22
C GLY A 636 -39.66 21.97 -16.74
N GLN A 637 -40.77 21.81 -17.48
CA GLN A 637 -40.83 22.10 -18.91
C GLN A 637 -40.67 23.60 -19.23
N GLN A 638 -41.25 24.51 -18.44
CA GLN A 638 -41.05 25.95 -18.62
C GLN A 638 -39.62 26.37 -18.30
N GLN A 639 -39.03 25.85 -17.22
CA GLN A 639 -37.60 26.06 -16.91
C GLN A 639 -36.67 25.47 -17.97
N TYR A 640 -36.95 24.26 -18.46
CA TYR A 640 -36.23 23.64 -19.58
C TYR A 640 -36.25 24.56 -20.80
N ARG A 641 -37.44 25.04 -21.20
CA ARG A 641 -37.60 25.91 -22.36
C ARG A 641 -36.83 27.21 -22.20
N HIS A 642 -36.87 27.85 -21.03
CA HIS A 642 -36.14 29.10 -20.73
C HIS A 642 -34.61 28.89 -20.66
N LEU A 643 -34.14 27.81 -20.02
CA LEU A 643 -32.71 27.49 -19.93
C LEU A 643 -32.12 27.03 -21.26
N ALA A 644 -32.89 26.33 -22.08
CA ALA A 644 -32.51 25.88 -23.41
C ALA A 644 -32.54 27.00 -24.47
N THR A 645 -33.30 28.09 -24.23
CA THR A 645 -33.30 29.27 -25.12
C THR A 645 -32.22 30.29 -24.76
N SER A 646 -31.71 30.31 -23.52
CA SER A 646 -30.59 31.18 -23.14
C SER A 646 -29.26 30.66 -23.74
N PRO A 647 -28.62 31.40 -24.68
CA PRO A 647 -27.39 30.95 -25.32
C PRO A 647 -26.24 30.74 -24.32
N PHE A 648 -26.16 31.60 -23.29
CA PHE A 648 -25.12 31.53 -22.27
C PHE A 648 -25.25 30.30 -21.35
N MET A 649 -26.47 29.95 -20.92
CA MET A 649 -26.71 28.75 -20.10
C MET A 649 -26.38 27.46 -20.85
N ALA A 650 -26.77 27.37 -22.12
CA ALA A 650 -26.45 26.23 -22.96
C ALA A 650 -24.92 26.08 -23.16
N LEU A 651 -24.18 27.17 -23.37
CA LEU A 651 -22.73 27.14 -23.45
C LEU A 651 -22.09 26.71 -22.12
N ARG A 652 -22.56 27.25 -20.98
CA ARG A 652 -22.07 26.91 -19.63
C ARG A 652 -22.19 25.42 -19.32
N MET A 653 -23.35 24.82 -19.61
CA MET A 653 -23.60 23.40 -19.36
C MET A 653 -22.77 22.50 -20.26
N ASN A 654 -22.63 22.87 -21.54
CA ASN A 654 -21.75 22.17 -22.47
C ASN A 654 -20.27 22.23 -22.04
N ALA A 655 -19.82 23.41 -21.58
CA ALA A 655 -18.46 23.59 -21.07
C ALA A 655 -18.22 22.75 -19.82
N HIS A 656 -19.17 22.71 -18.88
CA HIS A 656 -19.08 21.84 -17.69
C HIS A 656 -18.99 20.36 -18.05
N ALA A 657 -19.86 19.86 -18.93
CA ALA A 657 -19.83 18.47 -19.37
C ALA A 657 -18.53 18.10 -20.10
N LEU A 658 -17.98 19.01 -20.92
CA LEU A 658 -16.68 18.82 -21.55
C LEU A 658 -15.54 18.83 -20.54
N LYS A 659 -15.58 19.72 -19.53
CA LYS A 659 -14.55 19.81 -18.49
C LYS A 659 -14.51 18.56 -17.62
N VAL A 660 -15.67 18.02 -17.22
CA VAL A 660 -15.76 16.73 -16.50
C VAL A 660 -15.17 15.59 -17.34
N ARG A 661 -15.53 15.52 -18.63
CA ARG A 661 -14.98 14.50 -19.54
C ARG A 661 -13.47 14.65 -19.73
N LEU A 662 -12.98 15.88 -19.80
CA LEU A 662 -11.58 16.21 -19.94
C LEU A 662 -10.80 15.81 -18.67
N ARG A 663 -11.28 16.15 -17.48
CA ARG A 663 -10.74 15.70 -16.18
C ARG A 663 -10.59 14.17 -16.15
N ASN A 664 -11.67 13.45 -16.44
CA ASN A 664 -11.64 11.98 -16.40
C ASN A 664 -10.58 11.38 -17.34
N ARG A 665 -10.44 11.94 -18.55
CA ARG A 665 -9.42 11.49 -19.52
C ARG A 665 -8.01 11.86 -19.10
N LEU A 666 -7.79 13.03 -18.51
CA LEU A 666 -6.49 13.47 -18.03
C LEU A 666 -6.04 12.67 -16.81
N THR A 667 -6.94 12.44 -15.85
CA THR A 667 -6.71 11.56 -14.70
C THR A 667 -6.38 10.14 -15.17
N SER A 668 -7.16 9.57 -16.10
CA SER A 668 -6.89 8.24 -16.68
C SER A 668 -5.51 8.20 -17.35
N ARG A 669 -5.18 9.23 -18.14
CA ARG A 669 -3.87 9.34 -18.81
C ARG A 669 -2.71 9.51 -17.82
N LYS A 670 -2.91 10.22 -16.71
CA LYS A 670 -1.92 10.38 -15.64
C LYS A 670 -1.63 9.04 -14.96
N PHE A 671 -2.66 8.28 -14.60
CA PHE A 671 -2.51 6.92 -14.06
C PHE A 671 -1.88 5.94 -15.07
N GLU A 672 -2.25 6.01 -16.34
CA GLU A 672 -1.64 5.20 -17.40
C GLU A 672 -0.15 5.54 -17.60
N ARG A 673 0.21 6.82 -17.59
CA ARG A 673 1.61 7.27 -17.69
C ARG A 673 2.43 6.84 -16.48
N ASP A 674 1.87 6.95 -15.28
CA ASP A 674 2.54 6.49 -14.07
C ASP A 674 2.78 4.97 -14.10
N ARG A 675 1.78 4.19 -14.55
CA ARG A 675 1.98 2.74 -14.80
C ARG A 675 3.11 2.46 -15.80
N ILE A 676 3.27 3.30 -16.82
CA ILE A 676 4.40 3.21 -17.78
C ILE A 676 5.72 3.59 -17.10
N GLU A 677 5.79 4.69 -16.35
CA GLU A 677 7.02 5.14 -15.67
C GLU A 677 7.49 4.11 -14.62
N ARG A 678 6.54 3.53 -13.88
CA ARG A 678 6.79 2.40 -12.97
C ARG A 678 7.29 1.16 -13.72
N SER A 679 6.82 0.93 -14.96
CA SER A 679 7.34 -0.15 -15.83
C SER A 679 8.71 0.16 -16.43
N PHE A 680 9.05 1.44 -16.63
CA PHE A 680 10.35 1.88 -17.14
C PHE A 680 11.49 1.51 -16.18
N ARG A 681 11.23 1.61 -14.87
CA ARG A 681 12.16 1.20 -13.82
C ARG A 681 12.27 -0.33 -13.68
N ARG A 682 11.31 -1.11 -14.22
CA ARG A 682 11.34 -2.59 -14.27
C ARG A 682 12.15 -3.04 -15.50
N GLN A 683 13.47 -3.12 -15.38
CA GLN A 683 14.32 -3.78 -16.37
C GLN A 683 14.06 -5.31 -16.38
N GLN A 684 12.99 -5.74 -17.04
CA GLN A 684 12.81 -7.13 -17.48
C GLN A 684 12.43 -7.17 -18.97
N TYR A 685 13.11 -8.02 -19.72
CA TYR A 685 13.12 -8.08 -21.19
C TYR A 685 11.75 -8.47 -21.80
N ASN A 686 10.87 -9.12 -21.02
CA ASN A 686 9.60 -9.67 -21.51
C ASN A 686 8.45 -8.66 -21.61
N ASP A 687 8.55 -7.47 -20.99
CA ASP A 687 7.47 -6.46 -21.02
C ASP A 687 7.62 -5.43 -22.15
N ARG A 688 8.67 -5.50 -22.98
CA ARG A 688 8.94 -4.50 -24.03
C ARG A 688 7.78 -4.34 -25.01
N LYS A 689 7.10 -5.43 -25.38
CA LYS A 689 5.96 -5.41 -26.33
C LYS A 689 4.70 -4.79 -25.72
N VAL A 690 4.40 -5.09 -24.46
CA VAL A 690 3.28 -4.48 -23.70
C VAL A 690 3.54 -3.00 -23.46
N ARG A 691 4.81 -2.63 -23.20
CA ARG A 691 5.26 -1.24 -23.04
C ARG A 691 5.04 -0.42 -24.30
N THR A 692 5.54 -0.87 -25.45
CA THR A 692 5.34 -0.15 -26.72
C THR A 692 3.85 -0.03 -27.06
N GLN A 693 3.06 -1.09 -26.85
CA GLN A 693 1.61 -1.04 -27.06
C GLN A 693 0.89 -0.05 -26.13
N THR A 694 1.33 0.07 -24.87
CA THR A 694 0.73 0.98 -23.88
C THR A 694 1.16 2.43 -24.09
N GLU A 695 2.45 2.67 -24.37
CA GLU A 695 2.97 3.99 -24.76
C GLU A 695 2.32 4.51 -26.04
N ASP A 696 2.17 3.65 -27.05
CA ASP A 696 1.47 3.99 -28.28
C ASP A 696 -0.02 4.23 -28.03
N ALA A 697 -0.66 3.47 -27.14
CA ALA A 697 -2.05 3.70 -26.77
C ALA A 697 -2.25 5.04 -26.06
N VAL A 698 -1.34 5.45 -25.17
CA VAL A 698 -1.35 6.77 -24.52
C VAL A 698 -1.15 7.86 -25.57
N LYS A 699 -0.11 7.77 -26.42
CA LYS A 699 0.15 8.75 -27.48
C LYS A 699 -1.01 8.87 -28.48
N ARG A 700 -1.68 7.77 -28.82
CA ARG A 700 -2.86 7.78 -29.70
C ARG A 700 -4.06 8.52 -29.09
N ARG A 701 -4.15 8.63 -27.76
CA ARG A 701 -5.25 9.32 -27.06
C ARG A 701 -5.00 10.82 -26.87
N ASP A 702 -3.75 11.27 -26.88
CA ASP A 702 -3.35 12.66 -26.68
C ASP A 702 -4.05 13.67 -27.62
N PRO A 703 -4.16 13.41 -28.94
CA PRO A 703 -4.87 14.32 -29.84
C PRO A 703 -6.35 14.46 -29.49
N GLY A 704 -6.98 13.39 -29.00
CA GLY A 704 -8.37 13.38 -28.56
C GLY A 704 -8.59 14.19 -27.28
N ILE A 705 -7.61 14.21 -26.37
CA ILE A 705 -7.64 15.04 -25.15
C ILE A 705 -7.43 16.52 -25.52
N GLN A 706 -6.46 16.82 -26.38
CA GLN A 706 -6.23 18.17 -26.91
C GLN A 706 -7.43 18.70 -27.71
N ALA A 707 -8.13 17.85 -28.45
CA ALA A 707 -9.36 18.22 -29.15
C ALA A 707 -10.48 18.61 -28.17
N LEU A 708 -10.66 17.88 -27.08
CA LEU A 708 -11.62 18.22 -26.03
C LEU A 708 -11.27 19.55 -25.33
N ALA A 709 -9.99 19.77 -25.02
CA ALA A 709 -9.52 21.02 -24.45
C ALA A 709 -9.75 22.21 -25.41
N ARG A 710 -9.46 22.04 -26.71
CA ARG A 710 -9.78 23.05 -27.74
C ARG A 710 -11.27 23.35 -27.81
N GLN A 711 -12.12 22.32 -27.82
CA GLN A 711 -13.58 22.50 -27.82
C GLN A 711 -14.07 23.23 -26.57
N TYR A 712 -13.51 22.92 -25.40
CA TYR A 712 -13.80 23.63 -24.16
C TYR A 712 -13.39 25.11 -24.23
N ASN A 713 -12.17 25.41 -24.69
CA ASN A 713 -11.69 26.79 -24.83
C ASN A 713 -12.55 27.62 -25.80
N ILE A 714 -13.02 27.02 -26.90
CA ILE A 714 -13.98 27.68 -27.81
C ILE A 714 -15.26 28.09 -27.07
N LEU A 715 -15.79 27.23 -26.20
CA LEU A 715 -16.97 27.57 -25.40
C LEU A 715 -16.68 28.67 -24.38
N CYS A 716 -15.49 28.68 -23.77
CA CYS A 716 -15.05 29.73 -22.85
C CYS A 716 -15.05 31.10 -23.53
N HIS A 717 -14.44 31.21 -24.71
CA HIS A 717 -14.41 32.46 -25.48
C HIS A 717 -15.80 32.92 -25.93
N LYS A 718 -16.68 31.99 -26.34
CA LYS A 718 -18.08 32.33 -26.67
C LYS A 718 -18.85 32.85 -25.45
N MET A 719 -18.59 32.29 -24.27
CA MET A 719 -19.20 32.76 -23.02
C MET A 719 -18.66 34.14 -22.62
N GLU A 720 -17.36 34.35 -22.75
CA GLU A 720 -16.69 35.64 -22.52
C GLU A 720 -17.25 36.74 -23.44
N GLU A 721 -17.47 36.42 -24.71
CA GLU A 721 -18.09 37.33 -25.68
C GLU A 721 -19.53 37.70 -25.28
N LEU A 722 -20.34 36.73 -24.83
CA LEU A 722 -21.71 36.99 -24.37
C LEU A 722 -21.76 37.82 -23.08
N VAL A 723 -20.77 37.65 -22.19
CA VAL A 723 -20.60 38.50 -21.00
C VAL A 723 -20.25 39.92 -21.42
N ARG A 724 -19.27 40.10 -22.32
CA ARG A 724 -18.88 41.42 -22.88
C ARG A 724 -20.05 42.14 -23.57
N LEU A 725 -20.86 41.40 -24.32
CA LEU A 725 -22.04 41.92 -25.02
C LEU A 725 -23.26 42.15 -24.11
N LYS A 726 -23.14 41.93 -22.79
CA LYS A 726 -24.24 42.03 -21.80
C LYS A 726 -25.46 41.16 -22.13
N ARG A 727 -25.23 40.04 -22.83
CA ARG A 727 -26.25 39.03 -23.18
C ARG A 727 -26.22 37.81 -22.23
N ALA A 728 -25.34 37.85 -21.24
CA ALA A 728 -25.28 36.90 -20.13
C ALA A 728 -26.08 37.41 -18.91
N PRO A 729 -26.45 36.53 -17.95
CA PRO A 729 -27.04 36.94 -16.68
C PRO A 729 -26.18 37.98 -15.95
N ARG A 730 -26.81 38.82 -15.11
CA ARG A 730 -26.08 39.83 -14.30
C ARG A 730 -25.03 39.11 -13.43
N ASN A 731 -23.81 39.65 -13.42
CA ASN A 731 -22.64 39.11 -12.70
C ASN A 731 -22.09 37.76 -13.19
N ALA A 732 -22.50 37.28 -14.37
CA ALA A 732 -22.01 36.02 -14.90
C ALA A 732 -20.48 36.06 -15.17
N ILE A 733 -19.76 35.11 -14.57
CA ILE A 733 -18.31 34.92 -14.78
C ILE A 733 -18.10 33.88 -15.89
N ALA A 734 -17.28 34.21 -16.89
CA ALA A 734 -16.87 33.25 -17.92
C ALA A 734 -15.79 32.30 -17.36
N PRO A 735 -15.85 31.00 -17.68
CA PRO A 735 -14.82 30.05 -17.27
C PRO A 735 -13.49 30.34 -17.95
N GLN A 736 -12.38 30.14 -17.24
CA GLN A 736 -11.04 30.34 -17.79
C GLN A 736 -10.67 29.23 -18.81
N PRO A 737 -10.05 29.58 -19.95
CA PRO A 737 -9.49 28.61 -20.91
C PRO A 737 -8.35 27.79 -20.30
N ILE A 738 -8.19 26.55 -20.77
CA ILE A 738 -7.13 25.64 -20.34
C ILE A 738 -5.90 25.82 -21.25
N PRO A 739 -4.70 26.10 -20.70
CA PRO A 739 -3.47 26.16 -21.48
C PRO A 739 -3.18 24.82 -22.16
N LEU A 740 -3.07 24.81 -23.50
CA LEU A 740 -2.85 23.58 -24.25
C LEU A 740 -1.41 23.06 -24.18
N LYS A 741 -0.44 23.96 -23.93
CA LYS A 741 0.99 23.62 -23.84
C LYS A 741 1.30 22.81 -22.58
N GLU A 742 0.64 23.15 -21.47
CA GLU A 742 0.85 22.53 -20.14
C GLU A 742 -0.27 21.54 -19.78
N LEU A 743 -1.13 21.18 -20.74
CA LEU A 743 -2.30 20.32 -20.53
C LEU A 743 -1.97 18.96 -19.89
N PHE A 744 -0.72 18.51 -20.00
CA PHE A 744 -0.26 17.21 -19.51
C PHE A 744 0.67 17.29 -18.29
N ASP A 745 0.99 18.51 -17.85
CA ASP A 745 1.84 18.80 -16.69
C ASP A 745 1.00 19.30 -15.51
N LEU A 746 -0.15 18.63 -15.30
CA LEU A 746 -1.18 19.11 -14.39
C LEU A 746 -0.83 18.94 -12.91
N ASP A 747 -0.98 20.02 -12.16
CA ASP A 747 -0.86 20.10 -10.71
C ASP A 747 -2.22 20.21 -10.00
N VAL A 748 -2.27 19.98 -8.68
CA VAL A 748 -3.49 20.00 -7.85
C VAL A 748 -4.09 21.40 -7.71
N ASP A 749 -3.37 22.43 -8.12
CA ASP A 749 -3.84 23.80 -8.02
C ASP A 749 -4.18 24.41 -9.39
N ASP A 750 -4.22 23.57 -10.42
CA ASP A 750 -4.61 23.99 -11.76
C ASP A 750 -6.10 24.30 -11.85
N VAL A 751 -6.42 25.31 -12.66
CA VAL A 751 -7.78 25.80 -12.92
C VAL A 751 -8.69 24.72 -13.51
N ILE A 752 -8.10 23.66 -14.06
CA ILE A 752 -8.86 22.52 -14.55
C ILE A 752 -9.67 21.84 -13.46
N TRP A 753 -9.23 21.85 -12.20
CA TRP A 753 -9.92 21.15 -11.10
C TRP A 753 -11.04 21.96 -10.45
N GLN A 754 -11.12 23.25 -10.78
CA GLN A 754 -12.12 24.18 -10.23
C GLN A 754 -13.29 24.38 -11.22
N ASP A 755 -14.52 24.59 -10.74
CA ASP A 755 -15.71 24.80 -11.57
C ASP A 755 -16.16 26.27 -11.66
N VAL A 756 -15.20 27.20 -11.51
CA VAL A 756 -15.42 28.65 -11.60
C VAL A 756 -16.10 29.03 -12.93
N GLY A 757 -17.23 29.71 -12.86
CA GLY A 757 -18.03 30.14 -14.03
C GLY A 757 -18.86 29.02 -14.68
N LEU A 758 -18.80 27.79 -14.16
CA LEU A 758 -19.51 26.62 -14.69
C LEU A 758 -20.66 26.15 -13.78
N ASP A 759 -20.62 26.50 -12.50
CA ASP A 759 -21.70 26.24 -11.56
C ASP A 759 -22.75 27.38 -11.54
N ALA A 760 -23.89 27.12 -10.89
CA ALA A 760 -24.96 28.12 -10.72
C ALA A 760 -24.72 29.04 -9.52
N SER A 761 -23.50 29.01 -8.95
CA SER A 761 -23.03 29.82 -7.83
C SER A 761 -22.49 31.15 -8.31
N GLY A 762 -22.18 31.30 -9.61
CA GLY A 762 -21.60 32.50 -10.20
C GLY A 762 -22.50 33.75 -10.23
N ASP A 763 -23.73 33.70 -9.72
CA ASP A 763 -24.62 34.87 -9.61
C ASP A 763 -24.44 35.61 -8.26
N ILE A 764 -23.23 35.59 -7.69
CA ILE A 764 -22.92 36.27 -6.42
C ILE A 764 -22.62 37.75 -6.70
N GLU A 765 -23.32 38.66 -6.00
CA GLU A 765 -23.19 40.11 -6.16
C GLU A 765 -21.79 40.67 -5.87
N ASN A 766 -20.92 39.92 -5.18
CA ASN A 766 -19.50 40.22 -4.94
C ASN A 766 -18.67 38.93 -4.79
N PRO A 767 -17.98 38.44 -5.83
CA PRO A 767 -17.18 37.22 -5.72
C PRO A 767 -15.97 37.44 -4.78
N PRO A 768 -15.61 36.45 -3.95
CA PRO A 768 -14.50 36.57 -3.01
C PRO A 768 -13.14 36.61 -3.71
N ALA A 769 -12.15 37.27 -3.11
CA ALA A 769 -10.85 37.53 -3.73
C ALA A 769 -10.09 36.25 -4.12
N TRP A 770 -10.20 35.17 -3.34
CA TRP A 770 -9.61 33.86 -3.72
C TRP A 770 -10.14 33.30 -5.05
N LEU A 771 -11.27 33.79 -5.55
CA LEU A 771 -11.86 33.38 -6.82
C LEU A 771 -11.43 34.26 -8.00
N THR A 772 -11.16 35.54 -7.76
CA THR A 772 -10.99 36.56 -8.83
C THR A 772 -9.62 37.21 -8.88
N ASP A 773 -8.88 37.27 -7.78
CA ASP A 773 -7.56 37.91 -7.69
C ASP A 773 -6.47 36.84 -7.86
N GLU A 774 -5.70 36.93 -8.96
CA GLU A 774 -4.63 35.97 -9.28
C GLU A 774 -3.46 36.05 -8.29
N ASP A 775 -3.18 37.22 -7.72
CA ASP A 775 -2.15 37.37 -6.69
C ASP A 775 -2.61 36.68 -5.40
N VAL A 776 -3.89 36.77 -5.05
CA VAL A 776 -4.45 36.03 -3.91
C VAL A 776 -4.40 34.52 -4.15
N LYS A 777 -4.73 34.03 -5.36
CA LYS A 777 -4.62 32.60 -5.70
C LYS A 777 -3.18 32.11 -5.59
N SER A 778 -2.24 32.84 -6.18
CA SER A 778 -0.80 32.51 -6.12
C SER A 778 -0.29 32.54 -4.68
N GLY A 779 -0.68 33.58 -3.91
CA GLY A 779 -0.34 33.72 -2.50
C GLY A 779 -0.91 32.59 -1.63
N ILE A 780 -2.12 32.09 -1.91
CA ILE A 780 -2.69 30.92 -1.22
C ILE A 780 -1.85 29.66 -1.50
N LYS A 781 -1.41 29.43 -2.74
CA LYS A 781 -0.53 28.30 -3.06
C LYS A 781 0.80 28.41 -2.31
N GLY A 782 1.41 29.59 -2.33
CA GLY A 782 2.65 29.88 -1.64
C GLY A 782 2.54 29.68 -0.12
N ILE A 783 1.49 30.21 0.52
CA ILE A 783 1.31 30.11 1.97
C ILE A 783 1.11 28.67 2.43
N LEU A 784 0.33 27.88 1.67
CA LEU A 784 0.11 26.47 1.96
C LEU A 784 1.41 25.67 1.82
N LEU A 785 2.17 25.88 0.74
CA LEU A 785 3.45 25.20 0.56
C LEU A 785 4.45 25.58 1.67
N ARG A 786 4.50 26.86 2.06
CA ARG A 786 5.36 27.33 3.15
C ARG A 786 5.00 26.66 4.48
N ASP A 787 3.71 26.64 4.84
CA ASP A 787 3.22 26.02 6.06
C ASP A 787 3.55 24.51 6.09
N ARG A 788 3.41 23.80 4.95
CA ARG A 788 3.83 22.39 4.81
C ARG A 788 5.35 22.19 4.89
N CYS A 789 6.15 23.14 4.41
CA CYS A 789 7.60 23.10 4.58
C CYS A 789 8.00 23.30 6.05
N ASP A 790 7.34 24.21 6.77
CA ASP A 790 7.60 24.46 8.19
C ASP A 790 7.24 23.24 9.06
N GLU A 791 6.14 22.55 8.76
CA GLU A 791 5.82 21.25 9.35
C GLU A 791 6.89 20.19 9.07
N GLU A 792 7.33 20.07 7.83
CA GLU A 792 8.34 19.09 7.43
C GLU A 792 9.69 19.37 8.12
N LEU A 793 10.10 20.64 8.25
CA LEU A 793 11.32 21.01 8.98
C LEU A 793 11.21 20.64 10.47
N ARG A 794 10.07 20.92 11.12
CA ARG A 794 9.83 20.51 12.51
C ARG A 794 9.88 19.00 12.67
N ARG A 795 9.25 18.26 11.76
CA ARG A 795 9.30 16.79 11.74
C ARG A 795 10.71 16.26 11.53
N LEU A 796 11.48 16.77 10.57
CA LEU A 796 12.85 16.32 10.31
C LEU A 796 13.77 16.55 11.52
N LYS A 797 13.58 17.65 12.27
CA LYS A 797 14.28 17.87 13.55
C LYS A 797 13.91 16.79 14.56
N HIS A 798 12.62 16.49 14.70
CA HIS A 798 12.14 15.45 15.61
C HIS A 798 12.66 14.06 15.23
N GLU A 799 12.61 13.69 13.94
CA GLU A 799 13.15 12.43 13.44
C GLU A 799 14.67 12.31 13.71
N CYS A 800 15.42 13.41 13.60
CA CYS A 800 16.84 13.45 13.95
C CYS A 800 17.08 13.20 15.45
N ILE A 801 16.29 13.83 16.31
CA ILE A 801 16.33 13.62 17.76
C ILE A 801 15.96 12.16 18.09
N ALA A 802 14.92 11.63 17.47
CA ALA A 802 14.49 10.24 17.65
C ALA A 802 15.59 9.24 17.28
N LEU A 803 16.30 9.49 16.17
CA LEU A 803 17.46 8.68 15.78
C LEU A 803 18.56 8.71 16.83
N TYR A 804 18.87 9.90 17.36
CA TYR A 804 19.91 10.06 18.38
C TYR A 804 19.56 9.31 19.67
N HIS A 805 18.33 9.47 20.18
CA HIS A 805 17.87 8.76 21.38
C HIS A 805 17.93 7.25 21.19
N TRP A 806 17.38 6.75 20.09
CA TRP A 806 17.42 5.32 19.77
C TRP A 806 18.85 4.81 19.67
N LEU A 807 19.74 5.51 18.97
CA LEU A 807 21.13 5.09 18.83
C LEU A 807 21.88 5.08 20.18
N SER A 808 21.63 6.08 21.02
CA SER A 808 22.22 6.17 22.36
C SER A 808 21.78 5.00 23.23
N GLU A 809 20.49 4.69 23.23
CA GLU A 809 19.92 3.56 23.98
C GLU A 809 20.49 2.23 23.48
N GLU A 810 20.45 1.99 22.17
CA GLU A 810 21.00 0.76 21.58
C GLU A 810 22.50 0.60 21.87
N TRP A 811 23.26 1.70 21.86
CA TRP A 811 24.69 1.69 22.19
C TRP A 811 24.92 1.32 23.66
N GLN A 812 24.14 1.87 24.59
CA GLN A 812 24.22 1.54 26.01
C GLN A 812 23.91 0.06 26.26
N VAL A 813 22.81 -0.44 25.67
CA VAL A 813 22.38 -1.84 25.79
C VAL A 813 23.46 -2.80 25.27
N VAL A 814 24.06 -2.49 24.12
CA VAL A 814 25.13 -3.30 23.54
C VAL A 814 26.36 -3.31 24.45
N ASN A 815 26.78 -2.17 24.99
CA ASN A 815 27.92 -2.11 25.90
C ASN A 815 27.65 -2.87 27.21
N ALA A 816 26.47 -2.72 27.80
CA ALA A 816 26.07 -3.47 28.99
C ALA A 816 26.13 -4.99 28.75
N CYS A 817 25.64 -5.45 27.58
CA CYS A 817 25.75 -6.86 27.20
C CYS A 817 27.21 -7.33 27.03
N ILE A 818 28.07 -6.50 26.42
CA ILE A 818 29.49 -6.81 26.25
C ILE A 818 30.21 -6.89 27.59
N GLU A 819 29.93 -5.96 28.50
CA GLU A 819 30.48 -5.95 29.87
C GLU A 819 30.04 -7.19 30.65
N ALA A 820 28.74 -7.50 30.64
CA ALA A 820 28.20 -8.71 31.27
C ALA A 820 28.86 -9.99 30.71
N ALA A 821 28.99 -10.10 29.38
CA ALA A 821 29.64 -11.24 28.74
C ALA A 821 31.14 -11.34 29.09
N THR A 822 31.83 -10.21 29.25
CA THR A 822 33.25 -10.17 29.62
C THR A 822 33.46 -10.56 31.08
N ASN A 823 32.56 -10.13 31.97
CA ASN A 823 32.57 -10.48 33.39
C ASN A 823 32.26 -11.97 33.61
N LEU A 824 31.29 -12.53 32.87
CA LEU A 824 31.03 -13.97 32.83
C LEU A 824 32.24 -14.77 32.30
N GLY A 825 32.96 -14.24 31.30
CA GLY A 825 34.19 -14.84 30.80
C GLY A 825 35.34 -14.87 31.83
N ARG A 826 35.35 -13.92 32.79
CA ARG A 826 36.28 -13.92 33.94
C ARG A 826 35.85 -14.86 35.06
N CYS A 827 34.55 -15.17 35.19
CA CYS A 827 34.01 -16.22 36.07
C CYS A 827 33.96 -17.60 35.38
N SER A 828 35.07 -18.03 34.77
CA SER A 828 35.17 -19.35 34.12
C SER A 828 35.57 -20.50 35.06
N ASP A 829 35.46 -20.30 36.38
CA ASP A 829 35.34 -21.37 37.36
C ASP A 829 33.91 -21.37 37.89
N ILE A 830 32.97 -21.99 37.16
CA ILE A 830 31.80 -22.73 37.69
C ILE A 830 31.06 -23.40 36.50
N VAL A 831 31.43 -24.66 36.31
CA VAL A 831 30.55 -25.82 36.04
C VAL A 831 29.82 -25.92 34.68
N SER A 832 30.41 -26.81 33.87
CA SER A 832 29.77 -27.87 33.08
C SER A 832 28.41 -28.39 33.59
N VAL A 833 27.34 -28.24 32.80
CA VAL A 833 26.29 -29.25 32.57
C VAL A 833 25.77 -29.09 31.15
#